data_AF-A0A970S4F6-F1
#
_entry.id   AF-A0A970S4F6-F1
#
_cell.length_a   1.000
_cell.length_b   1.000
_cell.length_c   1.000
_cell.angle_alpha   90.00
_cell.angle_beta   90.00
_cell.angle_gamma   90.00
#
_symmetry.space_group_name_H-M   'P 1'
#
loop_
_entity.id
_entity.type
_entity.pdbx_description
1 polymer ?
#
loop_
_entity_poly.entity_id
_entity_poly.type
_entity_poly.pdbx_seq_one_letter_code
_entity_poly.pdbx_strand_id
1 'polypeptide(L)'
;MKRHFRLMCKAISLLLALIMVVSVLSTVFTVNAIGDEALVKASAPQLLGSSAGMWALEKLGGGVISGIAGKGINEAFAAIFGSETDAVLAKLNEMLSKIDRINENLDILRKQYATGQLYNVLNEYQSFIGPYVGLLDLLMEKSKAFADKPAETKEFLMDIYKGEKANYRIGGDNMLMLTLKLTKKLLQVNNNEYNLFGAFDKLDRHINKWEHQGYESRQEFRDSVLTFYTAFMALSQLACKTAMEDVPEGSYLYKEREIELNKLINDAKLVNEMNKRCAIIKHPDLCIYRDTVNGVDLYAFYKRVSQCNLTNVDGLPEWDDFEKKVTKNSFFSFSFMRTANLKVTYRSGGAVIRSEQAPRDFFERIIEDYKSEHSDQKIDLYDIIFNKCGFIDFTTDNGPKKGAWFATDYHVYSHWRIDIFCATKEWKTEAFNNDGELVFNVRLAQQVSRGGRYTDHAYLNTDYFFSIEQYTGLVKQGALFTSPTVLSDGLISGMDGPYELPCNDEVTLSVDEKEGAEYEWFVNKNDDQGFVKIENEINARYTLPVLEANMNGWMYRCGIISKPDGGSGDYTLTAPVILVLAGEGISDPMTVHEVGTAEEIKAALDKVSDGSWNNHTLKLTKDINYPYPISLTGGREVAIDLNGHTLTVQPDNNAEPNINPMSDHEEIAAIYACFGSLSIVGDGTLDVVASDGIAYGVYAGESGSITVSSVTSTDGGTAVYAIDSGSVEITGDVSAKGESAYAIECFEGSTVKVGGDVSVDGNTSCGVYAESYNGQRTLVEVGGNIIVTGDNSQAAFLNADYTALKVQGNVMVTGTGSSGISAGGGNAENRCTAIIFGDINAPMDAVNAWDNADVRVYGNVTVTDEYATAVSATGALVQLRGNVTSEGKEGTGIHASAWDLADSVVGAMVKSDVKITAFKPLLIKGIIVEESEHSNESVYAGYYTFTDGTNTVWAKPGSFVKISGSDSDTTPSPQTGDASNIVLYTFILFSSAGIIAMIFYTKKRHMVSPANRL
;
A
#
# COMPACT_ATOMS: atom_id res chain seq x y z
N MET A 1 -47.97 -4.63 6.93
CA MET A 1 -46.98 -3.90 6.13
C MET A 1 -47.19 -2.37 6.13
N LYS A 2 -48.28 -1.80 5.59
CA LYS A 2 -48.51 -0.32 5.57
C LYS A 2 -48.55 0.39 6.94
N ARG A 3 -48.89 -0.32 8.03
CA ARG A 3 -48.92 0.24 9.40
C ARG A 3 -47.54 0.28 10.07
N HIS A 4 -46.62 -0.63 9.70
CA HIS A 4 -45.23 -0.62 10.16
C HIS A 4 -44.37 0.36 9.36
N PHE A 5 -44.62 0.50 8.05
CA PHE A 5 -43.98 1.52 7.21
C PHE A 5 -44.30 2.95 7.69
N ARG A 6 -45.55 3.24 8.06
CA ARG A 6 -45.96 4.55 8.61
C ARG A 6 -45.43 4.83 10.02
N LEU A 7 -45.18 3.81 10.85
CA LEU A 7 -44.53 4.01 12.16
C LEU A 7 -43.03 4.25 12.00
N MET A 8 -42.40 3.58 11.03
CA MET A 8 -40.99 3.70 10.69
C MET A 8 -40.67 5.08 10.08
N CYS A 9 -41.50 5.59 9.15
CA CYS A 9 -41.35 6.96 8.63
C CYS A 9 -41.55 8.03 9.71
N LYS A 10 -42.51 7.87 10.63
CA LYS A 10 -42.71 8.81 11.76
C LYS A 10 -41.55 8.81 12.76
N ALA A 11 -40.91 7.66 12.99
CA ALA A 11 -39.73 7.56 13.84
C ALA A 11 -38.48 8.16 13.17
N ILE A 12 -38.32 7.95 11.86
CA ILE A 12 -37.22 8.51 11.05
C ILE A 12 -37.36 10.04 10.91
N SER A 13 -38.57 10.56 10.70
CA SER A 13 -38.80 12.02 10.67
C SER A 13 -38.63 12.69 12.04
N LEU A 14 -38.91 12.00 13.15
CA LEU A 14 -38.61 12.52 14.49
C LEU A 14 -37.11 12.47 14.81
N LEU A 15 -36.38 11.45 14.33
CA LEU A 15 -34.92 11.35 14.50
C LEU A 15 -34.17 12.39 13.65
N LEU A 16 -34.58 12.59 12.39
CA LEU A 16 -34.02 13.63 11.50
C LEU A 16 -34.35 15.05 11.99
N ALA A 17 -35.52 15.27 12.58
CA ALA A 17 -35.85 16.54 13.24
C ALA A 17 -35.05 16.77 14.53
N LEU A 18 -34.70 15.70 15.28
CA LEU A 18 -33.83 15.81 16.45
C LEU A 18 -32.37 16.11 16.06
N ILE A 19 -31.90 15.54 14.94
CA ILE A 19 -30.55 15.76 14.39
C ILE A 19 -30.40 17.18 13.83
N MET A 20 -31.44 17.77 13.23
CA MET A 20 -31.41 19.17 12.74
C MET A 20 -31.63 20.24 13.83
N VAL A 21 -32.21 19.91 14.99
CA VAL A 21 -32.44 20.88 16.09
C VAL A 21 -31.25 20.95 17.06
N VAL A 22 -30.41 19.91 17.11
CA VAL A 22 -29.25 19.88 18.04
C VAL A 22 -27.99 20.51 17.45
N SER A 23 -27.88 20.66 16.13
CA SER A 23 -26.77 21.40 15.48
C SER A 23 -26.93 22.94 15.50
N VAL A 24 -28.02 23.47 16.06
CA VAL A 24 -28.31 24.92 16.14
C VAL A 24 -28.37 25.46 17.58
N LEU A 25 -28.05 24.65 18.60
CA LEU A 25 -28.22 25.03 20.03
C LEU A 25 -26.98 24.90 20.93
N SER A 26 -25.76 24.87 20.41
CA SER A 26 -24.55 24.87 21.27
C SER A 26 -24.07 26.26 21.71
N THR A 27 -24.71 27.35 21.26
CA THR A 27 -24.58 28.66 21.93
C THR A 27 -25.69 28.83 22.95
N VAL A 28 -25.31 29.20 24.18
CA VAL A 28 -26.14 29.56 25.35
C VAL A 28 -26.35 28.43 26.37
N PHE A 29 -25.41 28.30 27.31
CA PHE A 29 -25.75 28.34 28.74
C PHE A 29 -24.70 29.14 29.51
N THR A 30 -25.21 29.92 30.45
CA THR A 30 -24.69 31.18 30.99
C THR A 30 -23.71 31.04 32.15
N VAL A 31 -22.75 31.97 32.11
CA VAL A 31 -21.91 32.53 33.17
C VAL A 31 -22.70 32.94 34.44
N ASN A 32 -22.08 32.74 35.62
CA ASN A 32 -22.12 33.64 36.81
C ASN A 32 -21.18 33.03 37.89
N ALA A 33 -20.28 33.71 38.59
CA ALA A 33 -19.82 35.09 38.63
C ALA A 33 -18.52 35.15 39.48
N ILE A 34 -17.92 36.35 39.57
CA ILE A 34 -16.69 36.80 40.27
C ILE A 34 -15.47 36.78 39.32
N GLY A 35 -14.91 37.87 38.81
CA GLY A 35 -15.10 39.31 38.98
C GLY A 35 -13.74 40.01 38.72
N ASP A 36 -13.68 40.83 37.67
CA ASP A 36 -12.77 41.96 37.32
C ASP A 36 -11.26 41.91 37.66
N GLU A 37 -10.31 42.38 36.86
CA GLU A 37 -10.19 42.87 35.47
C GLU A 37 -8.67 43.06 35.26
N ALA A 38 -8.21 42.88 34.01
CA ALA A 38 -6.95 43.38 33.44
C ALA A 38 -5.59 42.80 33.89
N LEU A 39 -5.09 41.79 33.15
CA LEU A 39 -3.72 41.80 32.59
C LEU A 39 -3.57 40.75 31.47
N VAL A 40 -3.90 41.10 30.22
CA VAL A 40 -2.97 41.42 29.09
C VAL A 40 -2.99 40.34 27.99
N LYS A 41 -3.88 40.58 27.04
CA LYS A 41 -3.73 40.49 25.57
C LYS A 41 -2.61 39.59 25.00
N ALA A 42 -2.97 38.35 24.69
CA ALA A 42 -2.81 37.74 23.36
C ALA A 42 -4.02 36.81 23.11
N SER A 43 -4.46 36.69 21.87
CA SER A 43 -5.81 36.29 21.43
C SER A 43 -6.17 34.80 21.61
N ALA A 44 -7.00 34.51 22.60
CA ALA A 44 -7.63 33.21 22.86
C ALA A 44 -8.82 32.77 21.96
N PRO A 45 -9.34 33.49 20.94
CA PRO A 45 -10.45 32.96 20.12
C PRO A 45 -10.09 32.04 18.92
N GLN A 46 -8.81 31.74 18.63
CA GLN A 46 -8.44 30.93 17.44
C GLN A 46 -8.18 29.43 17.72
N LEU A 47 -8.32 28.96 18.96
CA LEU A 47 -7.99 27.57 19.33
C LEU A 47 -9.20 26.64 19.56
N LEU A 48 -10.43 27.13 19.38
CA LEU A 48 -11.65 26.36 19.66
C LEU A 48 -12.31 25.72 18.43
N GLY A 49 -11.54 25.55 17.35
CA GLY A 49 -11.84 24.64 16.25
C GLY A 49 -10.56 23.92 15.81
N SER A 50 -10.54 22.59 15.92
CA SER A 50 -9.68 21.65 15.17
C SER A 50 -8.14 21.61 15.35
N SER A 51 -7.52 21.71 16.55
CA SER A 51 -6.04 21.56 16.57
C SER A 51 -5.32 20.99 17.82
N ALA A 52 -5.96 20.70 18.95
CA ALA A 52 -5.22 20.27 20.16
C ALA A 52 -4.38 18.99 19.97
N GLY A 53 -4.93 17.97 19.30
CA GLY A 53 -4.24 16.69 19.05
C GLY A 53 -3.09 16.80 18.05
N MET A 54 -3.29 17.54 16.95
CA MET A 54 -2.25 17.80 15.94
C MET A 54 -1.10 18.62 16.53
N TRP A 55 -1.46 19.70 17.22
CA TRP A 55 -0.49 20.57 17.90
C TRP A 55 0.35 19.78 18.92
N ALA A 56 -0.30 18.94 19.72
CA ALA A 56 0.39 18.12 20.69
C ALA A 56 1.29 17.05 20.03
N LEU A 57 0.85 16.49 18.90
CA LEU A 57 1.65 15.54 18.12
C LEU A 57 2.89 16.20 17.49
N GLU A 58 2.76 17.42 16.96
CA GLU A 58 3.90 18.21 16.47
C GLU A 58 4.92 18.47 17.58
N LYS A 59 4.47 18.77 18.81
CA LYS A 59 5.38 18.96 19.96
C LYS A 59 6.09 17.67 20.36
N LEU A 60 5.40 16.54 20.35
CA LEU A 60 5.99 15.22 20.62
C LEU A 60 7.02 14.80 19.56
N GLY A 61 6.81 15.19 18.29
CA GLY A 61 7.77 14.99 17.21
C GLY A 61 8.95 15.97 17.24
N GLY A 62 8.82 17.12 17.89
CA GLY A 62 9.87 18.14 17.99
C GLY A 62 10.99 17.85 18.99
N GLY A 63 10.86 16.78 19.79
CA GLY A 63 11.93 16.26 20.65
C GLY A 63 12.30 17.10 21.88
N VAL A 64 11.56 18.17 22.18
CA VAL A 64 11.86 19.04 23.33
C VAL A 64 11.14 18.53 24.58
N ILE A 65 11.82 17.74 25.42
CA ILE A 65 11.37 17.40 26.78
C ILE A 65 12.41 17.88 27.79
N SER A 66 12.10 18.99 28.48
CA SER A 66 12.94 19.51 29.57
C SER A 66 12.89 18.58 30.79
N GLY A 67 13.92 18.62 31.66
CA GLY A 67 14.02 17.76 32.85
C GLY A 67 12.73 17.74 33.68
N ILE A 68 12.28 16.54 34.06
CA ILE A 68 11.01 16.30 34.76
C ILE A 68 11.21 15.99 36.24
N ALA A 69 12.46 15.94 36.69
CA ALA A 69 12.86 15.79 38.08
C ALA A 69 12.16 16.84 38.98
N GLY A 70 11.45 16.33 40.00
CA GLY A 70 10.77 17.17 40.99
C GLY A 70 9.45 17.79 40.51
N LYS A 71 8.96 17.44 39.32
CA LYS A 71 7.69 17.95 38.76
C LYS A 71 6.52 17.01 39.05
N GLY A 72 5.36 17.58 39.33
CA GLY A 72 4.08 16.85 39.27
C GLY A 72 3.71 16.51 37.82
N ILE A 73 2.77 15.59 37.61
CA ILE A 73 2.40 15.16 36.25
C ILE A 73 1.84 16.31 35.39
N ASN A 74 1.15 17.31 35.96
CA ASN A 74 0.71 18.49 35.22
C ASN A 74 1.89 19.34 34.72
N GLU A 75 2.89 19.54 35.59
CA GLU A 75 4.12 20.26 35.25
C GLU A 75 4.98 19.47 34.24
N ALA A 76 4.93 18.14 34.29
CA ALA A 76 5.57 17.26 33.31
C ALA A 76 4.88 17.33 31.94
N PHE A 77 3.54 17.33 31.89
CA PHE A 77 2.79 17.59 30.67
C PHE A 77 3.03 19.01 30.13
N ALA A 78 3.10 20.02 31.00
CA ALA A 78 3.43 21.39 30.62
C ALA A 78 4.86 21.53 30.05
N ALA A 79 5.77 20.63 30.41
CA ALA A 79 7.11 20.57 29.80
C ALA A 79 7.09 20.13 28.33
N ILE A 80 6.02 19.46 27.88
CA ILE A 80 5.80 19.04 26.49
C ILE A 80 4.85 20.03 25.79
N PHE A 81 3.73 20.34 26.45
CA PHE A 81 2.57 21.02 25.88
C PHE A 81 2.43 22.49 26.28
N GLY A 82 3.37 23.06 27.05
CA GLY A 82 3.35 24.47 27.42
C GLY A 82 1.99 24.94 27.97
N SER A 83 1.51 26.08 27.47
CA SER A 83 0.23 26.69 27.86
C SER A 83 -1.01 25.87 27.50
N GLU A 84 -0.90 24.88 26.61
CA GLU A 84 -2.05 24.14 26.07
C GLU A 84 -2.37 22.85 26.85
N THR A 85 -1.65 22.60 27.94
CA THR A 85 -1.79 21.39 28.78
C THR A 85 -3.23 21.13 29.21
N ASP A 86 -3.91 22.16 29.71
CA ASP A 86 -5.31 22.05 30.17
C ASP A 86 -6.28 21.74 29.03
N ALA A 87 -6.03 22.30 27.84
CA ALA A 87 -6.84 22.05 26.65
C ALA A 87 -6.69 20.61 26.15
N VAL A 88 -5.47 20.08 26.14
CA VAL A 88 -5.17 18.67 25.79
C VAL A 88 -5.86 17.72 26.78
N LEU A 89 -5.75 17.98 28.09
CA LEU A 89 -6.39 17.18 29.13
C LEU A 89 -7.92 17.26 29.09
N ALA A 90 -8.50 18.42 28.78
CA ALA A 90 -9.94 18.57 28.60
C ALA A 90 -10.45 17.76 27.40
N LYS A 91 -9.74 17.82 26.25
CA LYS A 91 -10.09 17.05 25.05
C LYS A 91 -9.98 15.55 25.26
N LEU A 92 -9.02 15.09 26.05
CA LEU A 92 -8.92 13.68 26.47
C LEU A 92 -10.15 13.17 27.19
N ASN A 93 -10.71 13.96 28.10
CA ASN A 93 -11.95 13.61 28.78
C ASN A 93 -13.17 13.67 27.85
N GLU A 94 -13.21 14.61 26.90
CA GLU A 94 -14.27 14.72 25.90
C GLU A 94 -14.28 13.50 24.97
N MET A 95 -13.12 12.96 24.58
CA MET A 95 -13.00 11.84 23.67
C MET A 95 -13.55 10.51 24.19
N LEU A 96 -13.48 10.25 25.49
CA LEU A 96 -14.06 9.05 26.10
C LEU A 96 -15.55 8.95 25.78
N SER A 97 -16.25 10.09 25.73
CA SER A 97 -17.67 10.16 25.32
C SER A 97 -17.90 10.03 23.80
N LYS A 98 -16.87 10.25 22.97
CA LYS A 98 -16.96 10.19 21.50
C LYS A 98 -16.69 8.80 20.93
N ILE A 99 -15.95 7.96 21.63
CA ILE A 99 -15.75 6.54 21.28
C ILE A 99 -17.10 5.81 21.23
N ASP A 100 -18.00 6.12 22.15
CA ASP A 100 -19.38 5.60 22.13
C ASP A 100 -20.15 6.03 20.87
N ARG A 101 -19.95 7.27 20.41
CA ARG A 101 -20.55 7.79 19.17
C ARG A 101 -20.03 7.09 17.91
N ILE A 102 -18.74 6.73 17.89
CA ILE A 102 -18.16 5.91 16.81
C ILE A 102 -18.79 4.51 16.82
N ASN A 103 -19.02 3.92 18.00
CA ASN A 103 -19.70 2.63 18.14
C ASN A 103 -21.15 2.69 17.63
N GLU A 104 -21.88 3.77 17.88
CA GLU A 104 -23.24 3.98 17.35
C GLU A 104 -23.25 4.13 15.81
N ASN A 105 -22.30 4.87 15.23
CA ASN A 105 -22.18 5.03 13.78
C ASN A 105 -21.84 3.70 13.08
N LEU A 106 -20.98 2.87 13.68
CA LEU A 106 -20.70 1.51 13.21
C LEU A 106 -21.94 0.60 13.29
N ASP A 107 -22.78 0.75 14.31
CA ASP A 107 -24.05 0.01 14.45
C ASP A 107 -25.12 0.45 13.44
N ILE A 108 -25.09 1.71 12.98
CA ILE A 108 -25.94 2.23 11.90
C ILE A 108 -25.53 1.59 10.55
N LEU A 109 -24.22 1.53 10.26
CA LEU A 109 -23.69 0.86 9.07
C LEU A 109 -23.99 -0.64 9.06
N ARG A 110 -23.91 -1.29 10.22
CA ARG A 110 -24.29 -2.70 10.44
C ARG A 110 -25.72 -2.99 9.99
N LYS A 111 -26.62 -1.99 10.06
CA LYS A 111 -28.03 -2.12 9.67
C LYS A 111 -28.28 -1.83 8.19
N GLN A 112 -27.35 -1.19 7.48
CA GLN A 112 -27.53 -0.79 6.08
C GLN A 112 -26.75 -1.64 5.06
N TYR A 113 -25.53 -2.10 5.35
CA TYR A 113 -24.65 -2.69 4.32
C TYR A 113 -23.87 -3.91 4.81
N ALA A 114 -24.45 -5.09 4.62
CA ALA A 114 -23.77 -6.37 4.85
C ALA A 114 -22.95 -6.78 3.61
N THR A 115 -21.81 -6.14 3.33
CA THR A 115 -20.66 -6.67 2.52
C THR A 115 -19.52 -5.65 2.37
N GLY A 116 -18.24 -6.06 2.51
CA GLY A 116 -17.07 -5.31 1.99
C GLY A 116 -15.80 -5.26 2.87
N GLN A 117 -14.64 -4.93 2.26
CA GLN A 117 -13.33 -4.77 2.94
C GLN A 117 -13.27 -3.57 3.90
N LEU A 118 -14.03 -2.50 3.63
CA LEU A 118 -14.14 -1.31 4.49
C LEU A 118 -14.65 -1.68 5.89
N TYR A 119 -15.59 -2.61 5.96
CA TYR A 119 -16.13 -3.17 7.19
C TYR A 119 -15.05 -3.87 8.03
N ASN A 120 -14.18 -4.67 7.40
CA ASN A 120 -13.13 -5.40 8.11
C ASN A 120 -12.11 -4.45 8.73
N VAL A 121 -11.65 -3.43 7.99
CA VAL A 121 -10.65 -2.46 8.49
C VAL A 121 -11.17 -1.69 9.70
N LEU A 122 -12.41 -1.18 9.65
CA LEU A 122 -13.00 -0.42 10.75
C LEU A 122 -13.27 -1.32 11.98
N ASN A 123 -13.70 -2.56 11.78
CA ASN A 123 -13.92 -3.52 12.88
C ASN A 123 -12.62 -4.01 13.52
N GLU A 124 -11.59 -4.26 12.72
CA GLU A 124 -10.26 -4.62 13.22
C GLU A 124 -9.69 -3.48 14.05
N TYR A 125 -9.84 -2.24 13.59
CA TYR A 125 -9.45 -1.08 14.38
C TYR A 125 -10.24 -0.98 15.69
N GLN A 126 -11.58 -1.12 15.63
CA GLN A 126 -12.42 -1.12 16.83
C GLN A 126 -12.01 -2.20 17.84
N SER A 127 -11.81 -3.43 17.37
CA SER A 127 -11.38 -4.57 18.18
C SER A 127 -9.99 -4.33 18.79
N PHE A 128 -9.11 -3.68 18.04
CA PHE A 128 -7.78 -3.30 18.48
C PHE A 128 -7.80 -2.22 19.57
N ILE A 129 -8.62 -1.16 19.43
CA ILE A 129 -8.65 -0.05 20.41
C ILE A 129 -9.44 -0.38 21.68
N GLY A 130 -10.37 -1.33 21.65
CA GLY A 130 -11.26 -1.64 22.78
C GLY A 130 -10.51 -1.83 24.12
N PRO A 131 -9.48 -2.68 24.19
CA PRO A 131 -8.67 -2.85 25.40
C PRO A 131 -7.92 -1.60 25.87
N TYR A 132 -7.58 -0.68 24.95
CA TYR A 132 -6.83 0.54 25.27
C TYR A 132 -7.69 1.60 25.96
N VAL A 133 -9.00 1.62 25.72
CA VAL A 133 -9.92 2.61 26.32
C VAL A 133 -9.92 2.49 27.85
N GLY A 134 -10.08 1.28 28.38
CA GLY A 134 -10.08 1.05 29.82
C GLY A 134 -8.73 1.35 30.49
N LEU A 135 -7.62 1.16 29.77
CA LEU A 135 -6.30 1.56 30.24
C LEU A 135 -6.16 3.09 30.25
N LEU A 136 -6.65 3.78 29.22
CA LEU A 136 -6.60 5.24 29.16
C LEU A 136 -7.39 5.87 30.32
N ASP A 137 -8.58 5.35 30.65
CA ASP A 137 -9.36 5.79 31.81
C ASP A 137 -8.55 5.73 33.10
N LEU A 138 -7.89 4.59 33.33
CA LEU A 138 -7.03 4.39 34.50
C LEU A 138 -5.83 5.35 34.50
N LEU A 139 -5.15 5.53 33.37
CA LEU A 139 -4.00 6.43 33.25
C LEU A 139 -4.40 7.88 33.51
N MET A 140 -5.57 8.30 33.02
CA MET A 140 -6.09 9.66 33.22
C MET A 140 -6.54 9.90 34.67
N GLU A 141 -7.17 8.91 35.32
CA GLU A 141 -7.50 8.99 36.74
C GLU A 141 -6.24 9.16 37.61
N LYS A 142 -5.19 8.37 37.32
CA LYS A 142 -3.90 8.47 38.01
C LYS A 142 -3.21 9.80 37.74
N SER A 143 -3.24 10.29 36.49
CA SER A 143 -2.69 11.59 36.14
C SER A 143 -3.38 12.72 36.92
N LYS A 144 -4.70 12.68 37.09
CA LYS A 144 -5.39 13.65 37.96
C LYS A 144 -5.00 13.52 39.43
N ALA A 145 -4.88 12.30 39.93
CA ALA A 145 -4.54 12.04 41.34
C ALA A 145 -3.11 12.50 41.72
N PHE A 146 -2.21 12.56 40.74
CA PHE A 146 -0.79 12.90 40.90
C PHE A 146 -0.40 14.27 40.34
N ALA A 147 -1.38 15.08 39.89
CA ALA A 147 -1.23 16.42 39.29
C ALA A 147 -0.03 17.23 39.81
N ASP A 148 0.01 17.43 41.14
CA ASP A 148 0.99 18.25 41.84
C ASP A 148 1.85 17.44 42.84
N LYS A 149 2.06 16.14 42.54
CA LYS A 149 2.72 15.20 43.45
C LYS A 149 3.96 14.58 42.80
N PRO A 150 5.15 15.17 42.96
CA PRO A 150 6.35 14.74 42.24
C PRO A 150 6.82 13.32 42.55
N ALA A 151 6.74 12.89 43.82
CA ALA A 151 7.20 11.56 44.22
C ALA A 151 6.30 10.47 43.63
N GLU A 152 4.98 10.65 43.73
CA GLU A 152 3.97 9.75 43.18
C GLU A 152 3.98 9.76 41.64
N THR A 153 4.26 10.91 41.03
CA THR A 153 4.45 11.03 39.57
C THR A 153 5.65 10.21 39.11
N LYS A 154 6.79 10.33 39.80
CA LYS A 154 7.99 9.54 39.48
C LYS A 154 7.75 8.05 39.62
N GLU A 155 7.10 7.60 40.70
CA GLU A 155 6.75 6.20 40.89
C GLU A 155 5.81 5.70 39.78
N PHE A 156 4.76 6.48 39.47
CA PHE A 156 3.81 6.17 38.41
C PHE A 156 4.46 6.03 37.03
N LEU A 157 5.32 6.98 36.64
CA LEU A 157 6.03 6.95 35.36
C LEU A 157 7.02 5.78 35.27
N MET A 158 7.67 5.42 36.39
CA MET A 158 8.53 4.24 36.45
C MET A 158 7.74 2.93 36.39
N ASP A 159 6.56 2.86 37.00
CA ASP A 159 5.69 1.68 36.93
C ASP A 159 5.23 1.39 35.50
N ILE A 160 4.84 2.43 34.75
CA ILE A 160 4.42 2.28 33.35
C ILE A 160 5.60 2.00 32.42
N TYR A 161 6.80 2.52 32.70
CA TYR A 161 8.03 2.21 31.95
C TYR A 161 8.40 0.73 32.12
N LYS A 162 8.53 0.28 33.38
CA LYS A 162 8.93 -1.10 33.69
C LYS A 162 7.89 -2.13 33.31
N GLY A 163 6.60 -1.76 33.31
CA GLY A 163 5.51 -2.67 33.01
C GLY A 163 5.36 -3.81 34.02
N GLU A 164 5.83 -3.65 35.26
CA GLU A 164 5.79 -4.68 36.30
C GLU A 164 4.38 -4.84 36.90
N LYS A 165 3.57 -3.78 36.90
CA LYS A 165 2.20 -3.79 37.42
C LYS A 165 1.21 -4.20 36.34
N ALA A 166 0.45 -5.28 36.60
CA ALA A 166 -0.53 -5.84 35.66
C ALA A 166 -1.59 -4.83 35.18
N ASN A 167 -1.92 -3.83 36.01
CA ASN A 167 -2.93 -2.82 35.69
C ASN A 167 -2.51 -1.84 34.58
N TYR A 168 -1.23 -1.81 34.20
CA TYR A 168 -0.70 -0.93 33.14
C TYR A 168 -0.31 -1.69 31.88
N ARG A 169 -0.83 -2.91 31.70
CA ARG A 169 -0.52 -3.80 30.57
C ARG A 169 -1.77 -4.22 29.84
N ILE A 170 -1.63 -4.47 28.55
CA ILE A 170 -2.64 -5.16 27.74
C ILE A 170 -1.94 -6.33 27.07
N GLY A 171 -2.46 -7.55 27.21
CA GLY A 171 -1.88 -8.74 26.58
C GLY A 171 -0.42 -9.05 26.97
N GLY A 172 0.06 -8.50 28.10
CA GLY A 172 1.45 -8.62 28.53
C GLY A 172 2.39 -7.51 28.02
N ASP A 173 1.93 -6.63 27.14
CA ASP A 173 2.73 -5.50 26.67
C ASP A 173 2.82 -4.38 27.71
N ASN A 174 3.98 -3.74 27.82
CA ASN A 174 4.17 -2.51 28.61
C ASN A 174 3.76 -1.27 27.78
N MET A 175 3.75 -0.10 28.43
CA MET A 175 3.26 1.13 27.81
C MET A 175 4.02 1.51 26.52
N LEU A 176 5.34 1.30 26.49
CA LEU A 176 6.16 1.51 25.29
C LEU A 176 5.67 0.64 24.13
N MET A 177 5.54 -0.66 24.35
CA MET A 177 5.10 -1.61 23.33
C MET A 177 3.65 -1.34 22.88
N LEU A 178 2.78 -0.93 23.79
CA LEU A 178 1.40 -0.53 23.46
C LEU A 178 1.36 0.68 22.54
N THR A 179 2.17 1.70 22.81
CA THR A 179 2.31 2.91 21.98
C THR A 179 2.90 2.56 20.61
N LEU A 180 3.91 1.68 20.54
CA LEU A 180 4.47 1.22 19.26
C LEU A 180 3.44 0.45 18.42
N LYS A 181 2.62 -0.41 19.04
CA LYS A 181 1.53 -1.11 18.35
C LYS A 181 0.46 -0.15 17.83
N LEU A 182 0.10 0.87 18.61
CA LEU A 182 -0.83 1.91 18.20
C LEU A 182 -0.27 2.72 17.01
N THR A 183 1.02 3.08 17.06
CA THR A 183 1.74 3.72 15.94
C THR A 183 1.64 2.88 14.67
N LYS A 184 2.04 1.60 14.74
CA LYS A 184 1.95 0.69 13.60
C LYS A 184 0.53 0.60 13.04
N LYS A 185 -0.49 0.58 13.92
CA LYS A 185 -1.89 0.52 13.47
C LYS A 185 -2.32 1.79 12.74
N LEU A 186 -1.86 2.97 13.14
CA LEU A 186 -2.15 4.24 12.45
C LEU A 186 -1.39 4.39 11.14
N LEU A 187 -0.18 3.83 11.05
CA LEU A 187 0.63 3.84 9.83
C LEU A 187 0.24 2.74 8.83
N GLN A 188 -0.56 1.76 9.25
CA GLN A 188 -0.94 0.62 8.41
C GLN A 188 -1.78 1.08 7.20
N VAL A 189 -1.31 0.72 6.01
CA VAL A 189 -2.09 0.75 4.77
C VAL A 189 -2.61 -0.66 4.50
N ASN A 190 -3.92 -0.80 4.33
CA ASN A 190 -4.53 -2.11 4.04
C ASN A 190 -4.61 -2.31 2.52
N ASN A 191 -4.02 -3.40 2.02
CA ASN A 191 -4.10 -3.85 0.62
C ASN A 191 -3.78 -2.76 -0.42
N ASN A 192 -2.90 -1.81 -0.11
CA ASN A 192 -2.59 -0.64 -0.94
C ASN A 192 -3.81 0.25 -1.30
N GLU A 193 -4.93 0.12 -0.57
CA GLU A 193 -6.18 0.80 -0.91
C GLU A 193 -6.55 1.95 0.04
N TYR A 194 -6.43 1.77 1.35
CA TYR A 194 -6.62 2.85 2.33
C TYR A 194 -6.05 2.54 3.72
N ASN A 195 -5.60 3.59 4.41
CA ASN A 195 -5.31 3.58 5.85
C ASN A 195 -6.58 3.87 6.68
N LEU A 196 -6.46 3.98 8.01
CA LEU A 196 -7.61 4.23 8.89
C LEU A 196 -8.34 5.54 8.57
N PHE A 197 -7.61 6.62 8.28
CA PHE A 197 -8.20 7.92 7.96
C PHE A 197 -8.92 7.86 6.61
N GLY A 198 -8.32 7.22 5.62
CA GLY A 198 -8.92 6.97 4.31
C GLY A 198 -10.14 6.03 4.37
N ALA A 199 -10.16 5.07 5.30
CA ALA A 199 -11.34 4.25 5.55
C ALA A 199 -12.53 5.10 6.01
N PHE A 200 -12.31 6.03 6.94
CA PHE A 200 -13.36 6.92 7.41
C PHE A 200 -13.81 7.92 6.33
N ASP A 201 -12.90 8.38 5.48
CA ASP A 201 -13.24 9.22 4.33
C ASP A 201 -14.07 8.46 3.28
N LYS A 202 -13.77 7.18 3.02
CA LYS A 202 -14.64 6.31 2.20
C LYS A 202 -16.01 6.11 2.85
N LEU A 203 -16.05 5.95 4.17
CA LEU A 203 -17.29 5.80 4.91
C LEU A 203 -18.19 7.05 4.78
N ASP A 204 -17.62 8.25 4.89
CA ASP A 204 -18.35 9.52 4.72
C ASP A 204 -19.14 9.58 3.40
N ARG A 205 -18.59 8.99 2.33
CA ARG A 205 -19.25 8.93 1.01
C ARG A 205 -20.52 8.09 1.01
N HIS A 206 -20.66 7.15 1.93
CA HIS A 206 -21.87 6.35 2.10
C HIS A 206 -22.91 6.97 3.04
N ILE A 207 -22.53 8.01 3.77
CA ILE A 207 -23.38 8.69 4.75
C ILE A 207 -23.93 9.99 4.19
N ASN A 208 -23.04 10.84 3.66
CA ASN A 208 -23.37 12.21 3.30
C ASN A 208 -23.51 12.38 1.78
N LYS A 209 -24.69 12.85 1.35
CA LYS A 209 -24.99 13.14 -0.06
C LYS A 209 -24.21 14.32 -0.61
N TRP A 210 -23.90 15.28 0.27
CA TRP A 210 -23.03 16.40 -0.03
C TRP A 210 -21.76 16.30 0.77
N GLU A 211 -20.63 16.46 0.09
CA GLU A 211 -19.33 16.33 0.75
C GLU A 211 -19.18 17.21 2.00
N HIS A 212 -19.59 18.47 1.90
CA HIS A 212 -19.34 19.46 2.95
C HIS A 212 -20.06 19.12 4.26
N GLN A 213 -21.13 18.33 4.20
CA GLN A 213 -21.85 17.82 5.38
C GLN A 213 -20.97 16.87 6.20
N GLY A 214 -19.98 16.24 5.57
CA GLY A 214 -19.04 15.32 6.21
C GLY A 214 -17.85 15.97 6.88
N TYR A 215 -17.51 17.22 6.55
CA TYR A 215 -16.23 17.85 6.97
C TYR A 215 -16.03 17.84 8.48
N GLU A 216 -17.05 18.25 9.25
CA GLU A 216 -16.95 18.28 10.70
C GLU A 216 -16.81 16.88 11.28
N SER A 217 -17.62 15.92 10.85
CA SER A 217 -17.59 14.55 11.36
C SER A 217 -16.27 13.82 11.08
N ARG A 218 -15.70 14.01 9.87
CA ARG A 218 -14.38 13.48 9.49
C ARG A 218 -13.27 14.11 10.32
N GLN A 219 -13.32 15.42 10.52
CA GLN A 219 -12.31 16.13 11.32
C GLN A 219 -12.38 15.68 12.78
N GLU A 220 -13.59 15.56 13.33
CA GLU A 220 -13.80 15.11 14.70
C GLU A 220 -13.29 13.68 14.92
N PHE A 221 -13.49 12.77 13.96
CA PHE A 221 -12.95 11.41 14.04
C PHE A 221 -11.41 11.43 14.08
N ARG A 222 -10.78 12.15 13.15
CA ARG A 222 -9.31 12.29 13.07
C ARG A 222 -8.74 12.90 14.34
N ASP A 223 -9.32 14.00 14.79
CA ASP A 223 -8.92 14.68 16.02
C ASP A 223 -9.02 13.73 17.22
N SER A 224 -10.04 12.86 17.25
CA SER A 224 -10.22 11.87 18.31
C SER A 224 -9.15 10.78 18.27
N VAL A 225 -8.84 10.24 17.09
CA VAL A 225 -7.79 9.24 16.92
C VAL A 225 -6.42 9.80 17.30
N LEU A 226 -6.09 11.01 16.84
CA LEU A 226 -4.80 11.64 17.12
C LEU A 226 -4.64 12.00 18.58
N THR A 227 -5.66 12.60 19.20
CA THR A 227 -5.55 13.00 20.60
C THR A 227 -5.44 11.76 21.51
N PHE A 228 -6.11 10.65 21.16
CA PHE A 228 -5.96 9.37 21.85
C PHE A 228 -4.52 8.85 21.76
N TYR A 229 -3.95 8.85 20.55
CA TYR A 229 -2.57 8.46 20.30
C TYR A 229 -1.56 9.33 21.05
N THR A 230 -1.72 10.65 20.99
CA THR A 230 -0.87 11.64 21.66
C THR A 230 -0.79 11.40 23.17
N ALA A 231 -1.87 10.96 23.83
CA ALA A 231 -1.83 10.66 25.26
C ALA A 231 -0.94 9.47 25.61
N PHE A 232 -1.04 8.38 24.84
CA PHE A 232 -0.17 7.22 25.00
C PHE A 232 1.29 7.59 24.70
N MET A 233 1.50 8.32 23.60
CA MET A 233 2.84 8.78 23.19
C MET A 233 3.49 9.68 24.23
N ALA A 234 2.77 10.67 24.76
CA ALA A 234 3.29 11.57 25.78
C ALA A 234 3.67 10.85 27.07
N LEU A 235 2.80 9.95 27.56
CA LEU A 235 3.10 9.16 28.76
C LEU A 235 4.31 8.23 28.54
N SER A 236 4.44 7.62 27.36
CA SER A 236 5.60 6.79 27.02
C SER A 236 6.91 7.60 26.97
N GLN A 237 6.90 8.78 26.33
CA GLN A 237 8.08 9.65 26.27
C GLN A 237 8.48 10.16 27.66
N LEU A 238 7.51 10.57 28.49
CA LEU A 238 7.76 10.95 29.89
C LEU A 238 8.32 9.79 30.71
N ALA A 239 7.78 8.58 30.54
CA ALA A 239 8.25 7.39 31.23
C ALA A 239 9.71 7.05 30.88
N CYS A 240 10.07 7.10 29.58
CA CYS A 240 11.45 6.93 29.15
C CYS A 240 12.37 7.99 29.77
N LYS A 241 11.93 9.26 29.76
CA LYS A 241 12.71 10.36 30.36
C LYS A 241 12.90 10.18 31.86
N THR A 242 11.87 9.78 32.60
CA THR A 242 11.98 9.48 34.05
C THR A 242 12.93 8.34 34.31
N ALA A 243 12.89 7.28 33.49
CA ALA A 243 13.82 6.18 33.61
C ALA A 243 15.27 6.66 33.41
N MET A 244 15.53 7.57 32.46
CA MET A 244 16.88 8.10 32.24
C MET A 244 17.44 8.88 33.44
N GLU A 245 16.61 9.52 34.27
CA GLU A 245 17.06 10.37 35.38
C GLU A 245 17.80 9.61 36.49
N ASP A 246 17.52 8.31 36.66
CA ASP A 246 18.15 7.48 37.69
C ASP A 246 19.43 6.77 37.19
N VAL A 247 19.90 7.09 35.99
CA VAL A 247 21.02 6.42 35.33
C VAL A 247 22.10 7.44 34.93
N PRO A 248 23.39 7.15 35.17
CA PRO A 248 24.47 8.02 34.74
C PRO A 248 24.46 8.25 33.23
N GLU A 249 24.53 9.53 32.83
CA GLU A 249 24.64 9.97 31.44
C GLU A 249 25.84 9.30 30.75
N GLY A 250 25.62 8.77 29.53
CA GLY A 250 26.64 8.04 28.76
C GLY A 250 26.83 6.56 29.11
N SER A 251 26.17 6.04 30.17
CA SER A 251 26.16 4.60 30.44
C SER A 251 25.34 3.80 29.41
N TYR A 252 25.57 2.48 29.33
CA TYR A 252 24.83 1.60 28.41
C TYR A 252 23.30 1.72 28.58
N LEU A 253 22.83 1.66 29.83
CA LEU A 253 21.39 1.78 30.15
C LEU A 253 20.81 3.16 29.79
N TYR A 254 21.62 4.21 29.85
CA TYR A 254 21.20 5.54 29.41
C TYR A 254 21.01 5.57 27.90
N LYS A 255 21.98 5.04 27.15
CA LYS A 255 21.93 4.95 25.68
C LYS A 255 20.76 4.10 25.18
N GLU A 256 20.48 2.97 25.85
CA GLU A 256 19.33 2.12 25.53
C GLU A 256 18.00 2.88 25.67
N ARG A 257 17.82 3.62 26.77
CA ARG A 257 16.64 4.45 27.02
C ARG A 257 16.53 5.65 26.07
N GLU A 258 17.67 6.21 25.69
CA GLU A 258 17.75 7.28 24.70
C GLU A 258 17.32 6.79 23.31
N ILE A 259 17.72 5.57 22.91
CA ILE A 259 17.25 4.93 21.68
C ILE A 259 15.73 4.73 21.70
N GLU A 260 15.17 4.24 22.82
CA GLU A 260 13.72 4.08 22.98
C GLU A 260 12.97 5.42 22.86
N LEU A 261 13.49 6.47 23.51
CA LEU A 261 12.91 7.82 23.44
C LEU A 261 12.98 8.40 22.02
N ASN A 262 14.13 8.28 21.36
CA ASN A 262 14.32 8.76 19.99
C ASN A 262 13.42 8.02 18.99
N LYS A 263 13.20 6.71 19.20
CA LYS A 263 12.24 5.93 18.42
C LYS A 263 10.82 6.49 18.55
N LEU A 264 10.37 6.77 19.78
CA LEU A 264 9.05 7.37 20.02
C LEU A 264 8.90 8.76 19.39
N ILE A 265 9.96 9.58 19.40
CA ILE A 265 9.96 10.90 18.75
C ILE A 265 9.82 10.73 17.24
N ASN A 266 10.55 9.80 16.63
CA ASN A 266 10.47 9.52 15.19
C ASN A 266 9.10 8.95 14.79
N ASP A 267 8.55 8.05 15.59
CA ASP A 267 7.21 7.48 15.39
C ASP A 267 6.12 8.57 15.46
N ALA A 268 6.24 9.52 16.38
CA ALA A 268 5.36 10.70 16.44
C ALA A 268 5.45 11.55 15.16
N LYS A 269 6.66 11.76 14.62
CA LYS A 269 6.86 12.46 13.33
C LYS A 269 6.16 11.71 12.19
N LEU A 270 6.33 10.39 12.09
CA LEU A 270 5.70 9.57 11.04
C LEU A 270 4.17 9.64 11.06
N VAL A 271 3.57 9.56 12.25
CA VAL A 271 2.10 9.67 12.39
C VAL A 271 1.63 11.09 12.06
N ASN A 272 2.42 12.11 12.38
CA ASN A 272 2.11 13.49 12.00
C ASN A 272 2.08 13.66 10.48
N GLU A 273 3.10 13.12 9.79
CA GLU A 273 3.18 13.14 8.34
C GLU A 273 2.04 12.36 7.67
N MET A 274 1.70 11.18 8.22
CA MET A 274 0.53 10.42 7.78
C MET A 274 -0.75 11.27 7.90
N ASN A 275 -0.93 11.97 9.03
CA ASN A 275 -2.09 12.81 9.26
C ASN A 275 -2.18 13.97 8.24
N LYS A 276 -1.07 14.68 8.02
CA LYS A 276 -1.01 15.78 7.03
C LYS A 276 -1.33 15.30 5.63
N ARG A 277 -0.72 14.19 5.18
CA ARG A 277 -0.95 13.59 3.86
C ARG A 277 -2.40 13.20 3.65
N CYS A 278 -3.04 12.71 4.70
CA CYS A 278 -4.43 12.30 4.65
C CYS A 278 -5.38 13.48 4.84
N ALA A 279 -4.94 14.70 5.15
CA ALA A 279 -5.80 15.77 5.67
C ALA A 279 -7.09 15.98 4.85
N ILE A 280 -8.16 16.37 5.54
CA ILE A 280 -9.45 16.64 4.90
C ILE A 280 -9.29 17.89 4.04
N ILE A 281 -9.36 17.70 2.73
CA ILE A 281 -9.41 18.79 1.78
C ILE A 281 -10.84 19.35 1.81
N LYS A 282 -10.96 20.61 2.23
CA LYS A 282 -12.22 21.35 2.15
C LYS A 282 -12.25 22.10 0.83
N HIS A 283 -13.36 22.02 0.12
CA HIS A 283 -13.59 22.80 -1.09
C HIS A 283 -14.53 23.97 -0.76
N PRO A 284 -14.01 25.14 -0.37
CA PRO A 284 -14.85 26.27 0.01
C PRO A 284 -15.71 26.77 -1.14
N ASP A 285 -15.24 26.64 -2.39
CA ASP A 285 -15.91 27.15 -3.59
C ASP A 285 -16.67 26.08 -4.38
N LEU A 286 -16.55 24.80 -3.99
CA LEU A 286 -17.22 23.68 -4.66
C LEU A 286 -18.25 23.00 -3.76
N CYS A 287 -19.24 22.39 -4.42
CA CYS A 287 -20.21 21.49 -3.82
C CYS A 287 -20.21 20.18 -4.62
N ILE A 288 -19.85 19.07 -3.95
CA ILE A 288 -19.73 17.75 -4.56
C ILE A 288 -20.90 16.86 -4.12
N TYR A 289 -21.69 16.42 -5.09
CA TYR A 289 -22.83 15.50 -4.93
C TYR A 289 -22.39 14.06 -5.07
N ARG A 290 -22.91 13.18 -4.22
CA ARG A 290 -22.47 11.78 -4.11
C ARG A 290 -23.61 10.78 -4.30
N ASP A 291 -23.26 9.65 -4.88
CA ASP A 291 -24.03 8.42 -4.74
C ASP A 291 -23.65 7.75 -3.42
N THR A 292 -24.53 7.85 -2.42
CA THR A 292 -24.28 7.26 -1.09
C THR A 292 -24.47 5.74 -1.05
N VAL A 293 -25.13 5.15 -2.06
CA VAL A 293 -25.26 3.70 -2.15
C VAL A 293 -23.93 3.09 -2.55
N ASN A 294 -23.30 3.64 -3.58
CA ASN A 294 -22.03 3.14 -4.11
C ASN A 294 -20.79 3.83 -3.52
N GLY A 295 -20.95 4.94 -2.79
CA GLY A 295 -19.84 5.67 -2.15
C GLY A 295 -18.96 6.44 -3.14
N VAL A 296 -19.53 6.96 -4.23
CA VAL A 296 -18.80 7.63 -5.31
C VAL A 296 -19.28 9.06 -5.51
N ASP A 297 -18.37 9.96 -5.86
CA ASP A 297 -18.70 11.33 -6.25
C ASP A 297 -19.28 11.33 -7.67
N LEU A 298 -20.43 11.99 -7.87
CA LEU A 298 -21.16 12.01 -9.14
C LEU A 298 -21.00 13.34 -9.89
N TYR A 299 -21.16 14.46 -9.19
CA TYR A 299 -21.12 15.79 -9.79
C TYR A 299 -20.42 16.77 -8.85
N ALA A 300 -19.72 17.75 -9.42
CA ALA A 300 -19.17 18.88 -8.70
C ALA A 300 -19.69 20.18 -9.32
N PHE A 301 -19.99 21.16 -8.47
CA PHE A 301 -20.53 22.45 -8.87
C PHE A 301 -19.81 23.58 -8.14
N TYR A 302 -19.64 24.72 -8.80
CA TYR A 302 -19.26 25.94 -8.08
C TYR A 302 -20.41 26.40 -7.18
N LYS A 303 -20.10 27.06 -6.06
CA LYS A 303 -21.07 27.71 -5.17
C LYS A 303 -21.65 29.00 -5.76
N ARG A 304 -22.09 28.96 -7.02
CA ARG A 304 -22.71 30.08 -7.71
C ARG A 304 -23.71 29.60 -8.76
N VAL A 305 -24.67 30.47 -9.06
CA VAL A 305 -25.64 30.29 -10.13
C VAL A 305 -25.56 31.45 -11.10
N SER A 306 -25.71 31.15 -12.37
CA SER A 306 -25.70 32.13 -13.44
C SER A 306 -27.12 32.36 -13.94
N GLN A 307 -27.50 33.63 -14.09
CA GLN A 307 -28.70 33.99 -14.82
C GLN A 307 -28.51 33.61 -16.28
N CYS A 308 -29.55 32.98 -16.78
CA CYS A 308 -29.71 32.51 -18.13
C CYS A 308 -30.17 33.67 -19.02
N ASN A 309 -29.36 34.17 -19.96
CA ASN A 309 -29.74 35.32 -20.80
C ASN A 309 -29.49 35.09 -22.31
N LEU A 310 -30.29 35.74 -23.15
CA LEU A 310 -30.13 35.72 -24.60
C LEU A 310 -29.74 37.12 -25.07
N THR A 311 -28.43 37.36 -25.25
CA THR A 311 -27.90 38.66 -25.68
C THR A 311 -27.99 38.77 -27.20
N ASN A 312 -28.68 39.80 -27.67
CA ASN A 312 -28.74 40.18 -29.08
C ASN A 312 -27.51 41.06 -29.37
N VAL A 313 -26.69 40.72 -30.37
CA VAL A 313 -25.55 41.57 -30.75
C VAL A 313 -25.95 42.39 -31.97
N ASP A 314 -26.05 43.71 -31.78
CA ASP A 314 -26.38 44.66 -32.85
C ASP A 314 -25.33 44.62 -33.98
N GLY A 315 -25.78 44.37 -35.21
CA GLY A 315 -24.97 44.46 -36.44
C GLY A 315 -24.66 43.11 -37.12
N LEU A 316 -25.60 42.59 -37.93
CA LEU A 316 -25.37 41.43 -38.78
C LEU A 316 -24.70 41.82 -40.12
N PRO A 317 -23.62 41.15 -40.57
CA PRO A 317 -23.15 41.26 -41.95
C PRO A 317 -24.08 40.50 -42.92
N GLU A 318 -24.00 40.85 -44.21
CA GLU A 318 -24.76 40.23 -45.30
C GLU A 318 -24.54 38.70 -45.42
N TRP A 319 -25.55 38.01 -45.98
CA TRP A 319 -25.73 36.55 -45.96
C TRP A 319 -24.56 35.69 -46.45
N ASP A 320 -23.71 36.21 -47.34
CA ASP A 320 -22.60 35.44 -47.92
C ASP A 320 -21.41 35.25 -46.95
N ASP A 321 -21.35 36.02 -45.87
CA ASP A 321 -20.34 35.90 -44.81
C ASP A 321 -20.80 34.96 -43.67
N PHE A 322 -22.10 34.61 -43.66
CA PHE A 322 -22.76 33.79 -42.64
C PHE A 322 -22.34 32.32 -42.72
N GLU A 323 -22.29 31.72 -43.93
CA GLU A 323 -21.96 30.30 -44.10
C GLU A 323 -20.49 29.98 -43.81
N LYS A 324 -19.59 30.97 -43.99
CA LYS A 324 -18.13 30.81 -43.79
C LYS A 324 -17.67 31.03 -42.34
N LYS A 325 -18.44 31.78 -41.53
CA LYS A 325 -18.08 32.09 -40.12
C LYS A 325 -18.75 31.18 -39.09
N VAL A 326 -19.85 30.52 -39.45
CA VAL A 326 -20.61 29.60 -38.57
C VAL A 326 -19.77 28.39 -38.11
N THR A 327 -18.70 28.05 -38.80
CA THR A 327 -17.77 26.97 -38.41
C THR A 327 -16.66 27.38 -37.44
N LYS A 328 -16.54 28.66 -37.06
CA LYS A 328 -15.43 29.08 -36.18
C LYS A 328 -15.74 29.95 -34.96
N ASN A 329 -16.87 30.65 -34.83
CA ASN A 329 -17.25 31.33 -33.56
C ASN A 329 -18.73 31.79 -33.54
N SER A 330 -19.42 31.46 -32.44
CA SER A 330 -20.59 32.10 -31.76
C SER A 330 -21.28 33.31 -32.41
N PHE A 331 -22.63 33.46 -32.34
CA PHE A 331 -23.29 34.81 -32.24
C PHE A 331 -24.82 34.84 -31.91
N PHE A 332 -25.39 33.81 -31.27
CA PHE A 332 -26.71 33.94 -30.59
C PHE A 332 -26.71 33.44 -29.13
N SER A 333 -25.52 33.23 -28.55
CA SER A 333 -25.35 32.46 -27.32
C SER A 333 -24.39 33.07 -26.29
N PHE A 334 -24.14 34.39 -26.36
CA PHE A 334 -23.90 35.09 -25.10
C PHE A 334 -25.31 35.25 -24.53
N SER A 335 -25.80 34.45 -23.59
CA SER A 335 -25.29 34.48 -22.23
C SER A 335 -25.75 33.24 -21.46
N PHE A 336 -25.00 32.15 -21.54
CA PHE A 336 -25.23 30.97 -20.70
C PHE A 336 -23.91 30.23 -20.43
N MET A 337 -23.11 30.88 -19.57
CA MET A 337 -21.81 30.48 -18.99
C MET A 337 -20.57 30.65 -19.88
N ARG A 338 -19.43 30.92 -19.22
CA ARG A 338 -18.08 31.15 -19.77
C ARG A 338 -17.48 29.84 -20.35
N THR A 339 -18.24 29.11 -21.15
CA THR A 339 -17.81 27.83 -21.71
C THR A 339 -16.87 28.05 -22.88
N ALA A 340 -15.58 27.76 -22.69
CA ALA A 340 -14.58 27.88 -23.74
C ALA A 340 -14.75 26.82 -24.85
N ASN A 341 -15.40 25.68 -24.55
CA ASN A 341 -15.45 24.50 -25.42
C ASN A 341 -16.88 23.94 -25.59
N LEU A 342 -17.69 24.54 -26.47
CA LEU A 342 -19.04 24.04 -26.77
C LEU A 342 -18.98 22.73 -27.60
N LYS A 343 -19.63 21.66 -27.12
CA LYS A 343 -19.82 20.42 -27.91
C LYS A 343 -21.11 20.51 -28.73
N VAL A 344 -20.98 20.53 -30.06
CA VAL A 344 -22.10 20.56 -31.01
C VAL A 344 -22.31 19.16 -31.61
N THR A 345 -23.52 18.63 -31.47
CA THR A 345 -23.93 17.38 -32.13
C THR A 345 -25.00 17.68 -33.18
N TYR A 346 -24.71 17.40 -34.45
CA TYR A 346 -25.66 17.56 -35.53
C TYR A 346 -26.62 16.37 -35.58
N ARG A 347 -27.93 16.65 -35.64
CA ARG A 347 -28.99 15.64 -35.82
C ARG A 347 -29.86 16.03 -37.02
N SER A 348 -30.60 15.06 -37.57
CA SER A 348 -31.56 15.33 -38.64
C SER A 348 -32.60 16.37 -38.19
N GLY A 349 -32.49 17.61 -38.69
CA GLY A 349 -33.38 18.73 -38.34
C GLY A 349 -32.81 19.78 -37.38
N GLY A 350 -31.53 19.72 -36.97
CA GLY A 350 -30.93 20.77 -36.15
C GLY A 350 -29.58 20.42 -35.51
N ALA A 351 -29.12 21.28 -34.61
CA ALA A 351 -27.92 21.10 -33.80
C ALA A 351 -28.26 21.08 -32.31
N VAL A 352 -27.77 20.07 -31.60
CA VAL A 352 -27.79 20.05 -30.14
C VAL A 352 -26.49 20.67 -29.65
N ILE A 353 -26.58 21.66 -28.77
CA ILE A 353 -25.41 22.29 -28.17
C ILE A 353 -25.43 21.94 -26.68
N ARG A 354 -24.42 21.19 -26.25
CA ARG A 354 -24.23 20.93 -24.82
C ARG A 354 -23.39 22.06 -24.24
N SER A 355 -24.02 22.87 -23.38
CA SER A 355 -23.36 23.84 -22.49
C SER A 355 -22.80 23.11 -21.27
N GLU A 356 -21.98 23.80 -20.47
CA GLU A 356 -21.51 23.30 -19.16
C GLU A 356 -22.56 23.49 -18.05
N GLN A 357 -23.85 23.65 -18.42
CA GLN A 357 -24.94 23.76 -17.46
C GLN A 357 -25.14 22.44 -16.73
N ALA A 358 -25.65 22.52 -15.50
CA ALA A 358 -25.98 21.34 -14.73
C ALA A 358 -26.90 20.38 -15.54
N PRO A 359 -26.51 19.11 -15.67
CA PRO A 359 -27.19 18.21 -16.58
C PRO A 359 -28.56 17.81 -16.02
N ARG A 360 -29.48 17.42 -16.91
CA ARG A 360 -30.86 17.06 -16.55
C ARG A 360 -30.93 15.96 -15.49
N ASP A 361 -30.11 14.93 -15.63
CA ASP A 361 -30.08 13.78 -14.74
C ASP A 361 -29.64 14.12 -13.31
N PHE A 362 -28.81 15.17 -13.13
CA PHE A 362 -28.54 15.73 -11.81
C PHE A 362 -29.82 16.24 -11.14
N PHE A 363 -30.60 17.07 -11.83
CA PHE A 363 -31.84 17.62 -11.28
C PHE A 363 -32.89 16.54 -11.01
N GLU A 364 -33.04 15.55 -11.90
CA GLU A 364 -33.96 14.44 -11.65
C GLU A 364 -33.59 13.66 -10.38
N ARG A 365 -32.30 13.37 -10.18
CA ARG A 365 -31.80 12.63 -9.00
C ARG A 365 -31.99 13.40 -7.71
N ILE A 366 -31.56 14.66 -7.64
CA ILE A 366 -31.69 15.46 -6.41
C ILE A 366 -33.17 15.64 -6.02
N ILE A 367 -34.06 15.79 -7.00
CA ILE A 367 -35.50 15.89 -6.74
C ILE A 367 -36.06 14.57 -6.21
N GLU A 368 -35.72 13.45 -6.83
CA GLU A 368 -36.16 12.11 -6.40
C GLU A 368 -35.70 11.81 -4.98
N ASP A 369 -34.42 12.05 -4.70
CA ASP A 369 -33.79 11.89 -3.41
C ASP A 369 -34.52 12.66 -2.30
N TYR A 370 -34.71 13.96 -2.48
CA TYR A 370 -35.34 14.81 -1.47
C TYR A 370 -36.85 14.53 -1.32
N LYS A 371 -37.55 14.19 -2.41
CA LYS A 371 -38.96 13.75 -2.35
C LYS A 371 -39.11 12.43 -1.58
N SER A 372 -38.15 11.52 -1.70
CA SER A 372 -38.16 10.25 -0.96
C SER A 372 -37.96 10.45 0.55
N GLU A 373 -37.12 11.39 0.95
CA GLU A 373 -36.80 11.70 2.35
C GLU A 373 -37.87 12.55 3.05
N HIS A 374 -38.64 13.34 2.27
CA HIS A 374 -39.59 14.32 2.79
C HIS A 374 -40.99 14.15 2.17
N SER A 375 -41.49 12.91 2.10
CA SER A 375 -42.76 12.56 1.44
C SER A 375 -43.99 13.35 1.91
N ASP A 376 -43.92 13.95 3.10
CA ASP A 376 -45.02 14.67 3.75
C ASP A 376 -44.93 16.20 3.58
N GLN A 377 -43.89 16.72 2.92
CA GLN A 377 -43.67 18.15 2.68
C GLN A 377 -43.60 18.46 1.18
N LYS A 378 -44.31 19.50 0.75
CA LYS A 378 -44.09 20.07 -0.58
C LYS A 378 -42.80 20.87 -0.54
N ILE A 379 -41.72 20.33 -1.09
CA ILE A 379 -40.43 21.01 -1.19
C ILE A 379 -40.20 21.44 -2.64
N ASP A 380 -39.96 22.73 -2.85
CA ASP A 380 -39.62 23.27 -4.16
C ASP A 380 -38.12 23.13 -4.46
N LEU A 381 -37.76 23.09 -5.74
CA LEU A 381 -36.37 22.88 -6.17
C LEU A 381 -35.44 24.00 -5.68
N TYR A 382 -35.97 25.22 -5.54
CA TYR A 382 -35.27 26.35 -4.95
C TYR A 382 -34.87 26.07 -3.50
N ASP A 383 -35.82 25.63 -2.66
CA ASP A 383 -35.58 25.30 -1.25
C ASP A 383 -34.65 24.09 -1.12
N ILE A 384 -34.73 23.10 -2.03
CA ILE A 384 -33.77 21.99 -2.09
C ILE A 384 -32.36 22.55 -2.27
N ILE A 385 -32.12 23.30 -3.34
CA ILE A 385 -30.80 23.83 -3.69
C ILE A 385 -30.30 24.80 -2.61
N PHE A 386 -31.04 25.85 -2.26
CA PHE A 386 -30.49 26.93 -1.44
C PHE A 386 -30.62 26.70 0.06
N ASN A 387 -31.70 26.07 0.54
CA ASN A 387 -31.99 26.01 1.98
C ASN A 387 -31.65 24.65 2.61
N LYS A 388 -31.88 23.54 1.89
CA LYS A 388 -31.73 22.19 2.44
C LYS A 388 -30.39 21.54 2.10
N CYS A 389 -29.82 21.83 0.95
CA CYS A 389 -28.52 21.31 0.54
C CYS A 389 -27.33 22.08 1.14
N GLY A 390 -27.55 23.24 1.78
CA GLY A 390 -26.46 24.13 2.23
C GLY A 390 -25.60 24.66 1.08
N PHE A 391 -26.16 24.66 -0.13
CA PHE A 391 -25.42 24.64 -1.39
C PHE A 391 -24.71 25.96 -1.69
N ILE A 392 -25.31 27.09 -1.30
CA ILE A 392 -24.89 28.41 -1.73
C ILE A 392 -25.28 29.46 -0.68
N ASP A 393 -24.31 30.25 -0.23
CA ASP A 393 -24.55 31.49 0.51
C ASP A 393 -24.58 32.64 -0.51
N PHE A 394 -25.76 33.23 -0.77
CA PHE A 394 -25.88 34.39 -1.66
C PHE A 394 -26.08 35.67 -0.84
N THR A 395 -25.17 36.62 -1.03
CA THR A 395 -25.26 38.01 -0.54
C THR A 395 -25.43 39.02 -1.68
N THR A 396 -26.21 38.70 -2.72
CA THR A 396 -26.49 39.69 -3.80
C THR A 396 -27.96 39.82 -4.16
N ASP A 397 -28.43 41.06 -4.25
CA ASP A 397 -29.82 41.47 -4.55
C ASP A 397 -30.38 40.98 -5.92
N ASN A 398 -29.53 40.38 -6.77
CA ASN A 398 -29.83 39.93 -8.14
C ASN A 398 -29.89 38.39 -8.33
N GLY A 399 -29.85 37.59 -7.26
CA GLY A 399 -29.91 36.12 -7.34
C GLY A 399 -31.31 35.55 -7.70
N PRO A 400 -31.42 34.24 -7.98
CA PRO A 400 -32.70 33.58 -8.20
C PRO A 400 -33.62 33.79 -6.99
N LYS A 401 -34.91 34.00 -7.26
CA LYS A 401 -35.95 34.11 -6.23
C LYS A 401 -36.79 32.84 -6.22
N LYS A 402 -37.47 32.57 -5.10
CA LYS A 402 -38.46 31.50 -5.01
C LYS A 402 -39.45 31.60 -6.17
N GLY A 403 -39.61 30.53 -6.95
CA GLY A 403 -40.31 30.54 -8.24
C GLY A 403 -39.42 30.52 -9.49
N ALA A 404 -38.09 30.62 -9.34
CA ALA A 404 -37.13 30.51 -10.44
C ALA A 404 -37.16 29.14 -11.13
N TRP A 405 -36.81 29.13 -12.41
CA TRP A 405 -36.69 27.91 -13.22
C TRP A 405 -35.21 27.60 -13.44
N PHE A 406 -34.86 26.32 -13.41
CA PHE A 406 -33.48 25.86 -13.60
C PHE A 406 -33.29 25.26 -14.98
N ALA A 407 -32.55 25.94 -15.84
CA ALA A 407 -32.25 25.50 -17.20
C ALA A 407 -31.10 24.49 -17.21
N THR A 408 -31.24 23.50 -18.10
CA THR A 408 -30.27 22.42 -18.34
C THR A 408 -29.68 22.55 -19.76
N ASP A 409 -29.60 21.47 -20.53
CA ASP A 409 -29.19 21.45 -21.94
C ASP A 409 -30.09 22.35 -22.82
N TYR A 410 -29.54 22.78 -23.98
CA TYR A 410 -30.32 23.50 -24.99
C TYR A 410 -30.17 22.94 -26.41
N HIS A 411 -31.22 23.14 -27.20
CA HIS A 411 -31.39 22.62 -28.54
C HIS A 411 -31.64 23.76 -29.53
N VAL A 412 -30.86 23.80 -30.61
CA VAL A 412 -31.09 24.69 -31.75
C VAL A 412 -31.72 23.88 -32.88
N TYR A 413 -32.97 24.18 -33.19
CA TYR A 413 -33.70 23.49 -34.24
C TYR A 413 -33.77 24.36 -35.49
N SER A 414 -33.40 23.82 -36.65
CA SER A 414 -33.55 24.50 -37.94
C SER A 414 -34.52 23.72 -38.81
N HIS A 415 -35.62 24.36 -39.17
CA HIS A 415 -36.62 23.77 -40.04
C HIS A 415 -36.74 24.57 -41.33
N TRP A 416 -36.62 23.87 -42.46
CA TRP A 416 -36.81 24.42 -43.79
C TRP A 416 -38.16 23.95 -44.35
N ARG A 417 -39.06 24.90 -44.61
CA ARG A 417 -40.39 24.64 -45.16
C ARG A 417 -40.38 24.98 -46.65
N ILE A 418 -40.32 23.95 -47.50
CA ILE A 418 -40.26 24.04 -48.97
C ILE A 418 -41.52 24.72 -49.55
N ASP A 419 -42.66 24.60 -48.86
CA ASP A 419 -43.97 25.09 -49.29
C ASP A 419 -44.12 26.63 -49.31
N ILE A 420 -43.25 27.37 -48.63
CA ILE A 420 -43.40 28.84 -48.46
C ILE A 420 -42.09 29.64 -48.53
N PHE A 421 -40.98 29.04 -49.01
CA PHE A 421 -39.63 29.66 -48.97
C PHE A 421 -39.33 30.27 -47.60
N CYS A 422 -39.63 29.50 -46.54
CA CYS A 422 -39.53 29.94 -45.16
C CYS A 422 -38.50 29.10 -44.41
N ALA A 423 -37.50 29.76 -43.83
CA ALA A 423 -36.55 29.13 -42.91
C ALA A 423 -36.87 29.59 -41.49
N THR A 424 -37.17 28.63 -40.61
CA THR A 424 -37.39 28.91 -39.18
C THR A 424 -36.26 28.31 -38.37
N LYS A 425 -35.61 29.13 -37.54
CA LYS A 425 -34.69 28.69 -36.50
C LYS A 425 -35.34 28.90 -35.15
N GLU A 426 -35.34 27.88 -34.30
CA GLU A 426 -35.90 27.92 -32.95
C GLU A 426 -34.81 27.57 -31.94
N TRP A 427 -34.67 28.41 -30.90
CA TRP A 427 -33.84 28.13 -29.74
C TRP A 427 -34.74 27.62 -28.62
N LYS A 428 -34.44 26.42 -28.13
CA LYS A 428 -35.21 25.74 -27.08
C LYS A 428 -34.30 25.26 -25.98
N THR A 429 -34.80 25.21 -24.75
CA THR A 429 -34.12 24.56 -23.62
C THR A 429 -35.07 23.60 -22.92
N GLU A 430 -34.50 22.73 -22.09
CA GLU A 430 -35.21 21.97 -21.08
C GLU A 430 -34.96 22.63 -19.72
N ALA A 431 -36.01 22.83 -18.93
CA ALA A 431 -35.89 23.47 -17.63
C ALA A 431 -36.79 22.82 -16.60
N PHE A 432 -36.34 22.82 -15.35
CA PHE A 432 -37.14 22.43 -14.20
C PHE A 432 -37.86 23.64 -13.64
N ASN A 433 -39.17 23.54 -13.49
CA ASN A 433 -39.97 24.57 -12.83
C ASN A 433 -39.76 24.53 -11.30
N ASN A 434 -40.40 25.47 -10.59
CA ASN A 434 -40.29 25.55 -9.12
C ASN A 434 -40.77 24.27 -8.40
N ASP A 435 -41.73 23.54 -8.96
CA ASP A 435 -42.24 22.28 -8.38
C ASP A 435 -41.32 21.06 -8.68
N GLY A 436 -40.19 21.30 -9.35
CA GLY A 436 -39.26 20.26 -9.77
C GLY A 436 -39.81 19.39 -10.90
N GLU A 437 -40.71 19.93 -11.72
CA GLU A 437 -41.21 19.25 -12.91
C GLU A 437 -40.41 19.69 -14.14
N LEU A 438 -40.00 18.70 -14.93
CA LEU A 438 -39.30 18.95 -16.18
C LEU A 438 -40.26 19.47 -17.25
N VAL A 439 -39.91 20.62 -17.82
CA VAL A 439 -40.63 21.22 -18.95
C VAL A 439 -39.75 21.13 -20.20
N PHE A 440 -40.24 20.39 -21.18
CA PHE A 440 -39.58 20.19 -22.47
C PHE A 440 -39.84 21.33 -23.45
N ASN A 441 -38.89 21.57 -24.36
CA ASN A 441 -39.06 22.46 -25.51
C ASN A 441 -39.44 23.90 -25.15
N VAL A 442 -38.91 24.42 -24.04
CA VAL A 442 -39.11 25.81 -23.62
C VAL A 442 -38.50 26.73 -24.68
N ARG A 443 -39.36 27.38 -25.47
CA ARG A 443 -38.96 28.20 -26.61
C ARG A 443 -38.44 29.56 -26.14
N LEU A 444 -37.13 29.77 -26.24
CA LEU A 444 -36.46 31.00 -25.83
C LEU A 444 -36.60 32.08 -26.91
N ALA A 445 -36.31 31.72 -28.16
CA ALA A 445 -36.36 32.62 -29.30
C ALA A 445 -36.73 31.88 -30.60
N GLN A 446 -37.22 32.63 -31.59
CA GLN A 446 -37.38 32.17 -32.97
C GLN A 446 -36.92 33.25 -33.94
N GLN A 447 -36.27 32.80 -35.00
CA GLN A 447 -35.98 33.63 -36.16
C GLN A 447 -36.71 33.04 -37.36
N VAL A 448 -37.47 33.87 -38.06
CA VAL A 448 -38.20 33.50 -39.26
C VAL A 448 -37.63 34.29 -40.44
N SER A 449 -37.15 33.57 -41.46
CA SER A 449 -36.77 34.16 -42.75
C SER A 449 -37.88 33.90 -43.76
N ARG A 450 -38.45 34.97 -44.35
CA ARG A 450 -39.49 34.87 -45.37
C ARG A 450 -39.17 35.83 -46.52
N GLY A 451 -38.86 35.29 -47.70
CA GLY A 451 -38.54 36.09 -48.90
C GLY A 451 -37.37 37.06 -48.72
N GLY A 452 -36.34 36.69 -47.93
CA GLY A 452 -35.16 37.52 -47.67
C GLY A 452 -35.30 38.54 -46.55
N ARG A 453 -36.44 38.60 -45.84
CA ARG A 453 -36.61 39.42 -44.62
C ARG A 453 -36.54 38.55 -43.37
N TYR A 454 -35.86 39.03 -42.33
CA TYR A 454 -35.70 38.38 -41.03
C TYR A 454 -36.62 39.05 -40.00
N THR A 455 -37.37 38.24 -39.25
CA THR A 455 -38.13 38.69 -38.07
C THR A 455 -37.73 37.84 -36.88
N ASP A 456 -37.21 38.48 -35.84
CA ASP A 456 -36.82 37.85 -34.58
C ASP A 456 -37.94 38.00 -33.54
N HIS A 457 -38.26 36.91 -32.86
CA HIS A 457 -39.23 36.86 -31.79
C HIS A 457 -38.58 36.24 -30.54
N ALA A 458 -38.40 37.03 -29.48
CA ALA A 458 -38.13 36.52 -28.14
C ALA A 458 -39.48 36.15 -27.48
N TYR A 459 -39.64 34.91 -27.01
CA TYR A 459 -40.92 34.42 -26.50
C TYR A 459 -41.02 34.36 -24.98
N LEU A 460 -39.89 34.40 -24.27
CA LEU A 460 -39.84 34.25 -22.83
C LEU A 460 -38.95 35.33 -22.20
N ASN A 461 -39.36 35.84 -21.03
CA ASN A 461 -38.49 36.64 -20.20
C ASN A 461 -37.45 35.71 -19.55
N THR A 462 -36.20 35.83 -19.96
CA THR A 462 -35.09 35.01 -19.45
C THR A 462 -34.67 35.39 -18.02
N ASP A 463 -35.20 36.50 -17.47
CA ASP A 463 -34.99 36.95 -16.07
C ASP A 463 -35.38 35.93 -14.99
N TYR A 464 -36.11 34.87 -15.37
CA TYR A 464 -36.57 33.82 -14.46
C TYR A 464 -35.83 32.49 -14.59
N PHE A 465 -34.87 32.39 -15.52
CA PHE A 465 -34.08 31.17 -15.73
C PHE A 465 -32.70 31.30 -15.09
N PHE A 466 -32.25 30.22 -14.46
CA PHE A 466 -30.94 30.12 -13.83
C PHE A 466 -30.32 28.77 -14.10
N SER A 467 -29.00 28.66 -14.02
CA SER A 467 -28.33 27.36 -14.03
C SER A 467 -27.21 27.35 -13.01
N ILE A 468 -26.97 26.16 -12.45
CA ILE A 468 -25.85 25.92 -11.54
C ILE A 468 -24.61 25.69 -12.40
N GLU A 469 -23.50 26.31 -12.03
CA GLU A 469 -22.26 26.15 -12.79
C GLU A 469 -21.59 24.83 -12.43
N GLN A 470 -21.52 23.92 -13.40
CA GLN A 470 -20.84 22.65 -13.22
C GLN A 470 -19.33 22.86 -13.20
N TYR A 471 -18.65 22.20 -12.26
CA TYR A 471 -17.21 22.04 -12.25
C TYR A 471 -16.83 20.78 -13.03
N THR A 472 -15.97 20.92 -14.03
CA THR A 472 -15.55 19.79 -14.88
C THR A 472 -14.08 19.41 -14.70
N GLY A 473 -13.36 20.15 -13.84
CA GLY A 473 -12.00 19.84 -13.45
C GLY A 473 -11.89 18.61 -12.53
N LEU A 474 -10.65 18.22 -12.24
CA LEU A 474 -10.36 17.12 -11.33
C LEU A 474 -10.58 17.55 -9.89
N VAL A 475 -11.50 16.88 -9.19
CA VAL A 475 -11.70 17.03 -7.75
C VAL A 475 -10.70 16.12 -7.01
N LYS A 476 -9.72 16.72 -6.31
CA LYS A 476 -8.78 15.95 -5.47
C LYS A 476 -9.33 15.79 -4.05
N GLN A 477 -9.14 14.60 -3.51
CA GLN A 477 -9.47 14.23 -2.13
C GLN A 477 -8.16 13.89 -1.39
N GLY A 478 -8.15 13.90 -0.05
CA GLY A 478 -6.95 13.52 0.73
C GLY A 478 -6.40 12.14 0.33
N ALA A 479 -5.09 11.94 0.43
CA ALA A 479 -4.45 10.69 0.00
C ALA A 479 -4.96 9.52 0.86
N LEU A 480 -5.64 8.55 0.25
CA LEU A 480 -6.33 7.49 0.99
C LEU A 480 -5.36 6.42 1.53
N PHE A 481 -4.19 6.20 0.91
CA PHE A 481 -3.41 4.95 1.06
C PHE A 481 -1.88 5.03 1.07
N THR A 482 -1.25 6.19 1.26
CA THR A 482 0.22 6.27 1.14
C THR A 482 0.92 6.15 2.49
N SER A 483 1.85 5.20 2.64
CA SER A 483 2.75 5.13 3.79
C SER A 483 3.70 6.35 3.82
N PRO A 484 3.98 6.96 4.98
CA PRO A 484 5.00 7.99 5.09
C PRO A 484 6.40 7.35 4.98
N THR A 485 7.26 7.96 4.16
CA THR A 485 8.69 7.66 4.12
C THR A 485 9.36 8.35 5.31
N VAL A 486 10.34 7.68 5.95
CA VAL A 486 11.16 8.29 7.01
C VAL A 486 11.80 9.56 6.47
N LEU A 487 11.50 10.69 7.12
CA LEU A 487 12.14 11.97 6.83
C LEU A 487 13.57 11.92 7.38
N SER A 488 14.56 11.77 6.50
CA SER A 488 15.95 12.10 6.84
C SER A 488 16.09 13.61 7.06
N ASP A 489 17.04 14.03 7.90
CA ASP A 489 17.41 15.43 8.07
C ASP A 489 17.55 16.15 6.71
N GLY A 490 16.96 17.34 6.59
CA GLY A 490 17.00 18.13 5.35
C GLY A 490 15.79 17.94 4.41
N LEU A 491 14.57 17.75 4.93
CA LEU A 491 13.39 17.77 4.07
C LEU A 491 12.88 19.19 3.80
N ILE A 492 12.39 19.40 2.59
CA ILE A 492 11.65 20.62 2.24
C ILE A 492 10.20 20.48 2.71
N SER A 493 9.78 21.38 3.59
CA SER A 493 8.41 21.59 4.04
C SER A 493 7.71 22.69 3.23
N GLY A 494 6.38 22.77 3.29
CA GLY A 494 5.62 23.81 2.59
C GLY A 494 5.10 23.39 1.22
N MET A 495 5.04 22.08 0.95
CA MET A 495 4.52 21.47 -0.28
C MET A 495 3.45 20.41 0.05
N ASP A 496 2.57 20.74 1.00
CA ASP A 496 1.75 19.77 1.74
C ASP A 496 0.45 19.37 1.02
N GLY A 497 0.14 19.97 -0.13
CA GLY A 497 -1.07 19.65 -0.89
C GLY A 497 -1.07 20.22 -2.30
N PRO A 498 -2.00 19.78 -3.16
CA PRO A 498 -2.17 20.37 -4.47
C PRO A 498 -2.70 21.81 -4.34
N TYR A 499 -2.05 22.77 -4.99
CA TYR A 499 -2.53 24.16 -4.99
C TYR A 499 -3.59 24.36 -6.06
N GLU A 500 -4.81 24.73 -5.65
CA GLU A 500 -5.92 25.00 -6.58
C GLU A 500 -5.71 26.36 -7.26
N LEU A 501 -5.77 26.37 -8.60
CA LEU A 501 -5.65 27.60 -9.38
C LEU A 501 -7.00 28.28 -9.60
N PRO A 502 -7.07 29.62 -9.45
CA PRO A 502 -5.98 30.52 -9.03
C PRO A 502 -5.70 30.41 -7.53
N CYS A 503 -4.43 30.25 -7.17
CA CYS A 503 -4.01 30.18 -5.77
C CYS A 503 -3.86 31.60 -5.22
N ASN A 504 -4.64 31.93 -4.18
CA ASN A 504 -4.60 33.25 -3.55
C ASN A 504 -3.60 33.34 -2.38
N ASP A 505 -3.05 32.21 -1.95
CA ASP A 505 -2.13 32.11 -0.83
C ASP A 505 -0.68 31.99 -1.33
N GLU A 506 0.27 32.61 -0.63
CA GLU A 506 1.69 32.47 -0.93
C GLU A 506 2.20 31.08 -0.50
N VAL A 507 2.86 30.37 -1.43
CA VAL A 507 3.47 29.07 -1.15
C VAL A 507 4.93 29.26 -0.82
N THR A 508 5.32 28.91 0.41
CA THR A 508 6.71 29.03 0.88
C THR A 508 7.26 27.67 1.24
N LEU A 509 8.33 27.28 0.55
CA LEU A 509 9.14 26.11 0.85
C LEU A 509 10.13 26.43 1.98
N SER A 510 10.38 25.50 2.89
CA SER A 510 11.34 25.68 3.99
C SER A 510 12.13 24.43 4.35
N VAL A 511 13.40 24.61 4.72
CA VAL A 511 14.24 23.57 5.33
C VAL A 511 14.60 23.96 6.76
N ASP A 512 14.98 22.99 7.60
CA ASP A 512 15.43 23.26 8.96
C ASP A 512 16.70 24.13 8.96
N GLU A 513 16.61 25.27 9.63
CA GLU A 513 17.69 26.26 9.65
C GLU A 513 18.84 25.80 10.56
N LYS A 514 20.04 25.64 9.98
CA LYS A 514 21.30 25.36 10.70
C LYS A 514 22.12 26.64 10.85
N GLU A 515 22.60 26.89 12.06
CA GLU A 515 23.45 28.05 12.39
C GLU A 515 24.76 28.00 11.58
N GLY A 516 25.09 29.08 10.86
CA GLY A 516 26.30 29.18 10.05
C GLY A 516 26.25 28.49 8.68
N ALA A 517 25.10 27.94 8.27
CA ALA A 517 24.93 27.33 6.94
C ALA A 517 24.46 28.34 5.88
N GLU A 518 24.90 28.13 4.63
CA GLU A 518 24.37 28.82 3.44
C GLU A 518 23.42 27.87 2.70
N TYR A 519 22.43 28.42 1.98
CA TYR A 519 21.42 27.64 1.25
C TYR A 519 21.41 27.99 -0.23
N GLU A 520 21.02 27.04 -1.08
CA GLU A 520 20.86 27.26 -2.52
C GLU A 520 19.66 26.47 -3.05
N TRP A 521 18.68 27.15 -3.66
CA TRP A 521 17.50 26.48 -4.21
C TRP A 521 17.67 26.09 -5.69
N PHE A 522 17.07 24.97 -6.07
CA PHE A 522 17.07 24.44 -7.43
C PHE A 522 15.65 24.04 -7.85
N VAL A 523 15.34 24.19 -9.14
CA VAL A 523 14.08 23.76 -9.75
C VAL A 523 14.33 22.90 -10.98
N ASN A 524 13.58 21.80 -11.12
CA ASN A 524 13.48 21.01 -12.34
C ASN A 524 12.07 21.21 -12.92
N LYS A 525 11.99 21.70 -14.15
CA LYS A 525 10.73 22.05 -14.81
C LYS A 525 10.18 20.91 -15.68
N ASN A 526 10.80 19.73 -15.63
CA ASN A 526 10.54 18.59 -16.52
C ASN A 526 10.75 18.95 -18.00
N ASP A 527 11.70 19.83 -18.30
CA ASP A 527 12.06 20.28 -19.65
C ASP A 527 13.39 19.67 -20.14
N ASP A 528 13.76 18.51 -19.60
CA ASP A 528 15.01 17.78 -19.85
C ASP A 528 16.30 18.51 -19.47
N GLN A 529 16.22 19.68 -18.81
CA GLN A 529 17.40 20.41 -18.32
C GLN A 529 17.83 20.00 -16.91
N GLY A 530 17.07 19.13 -16.25
CA GLY A 530 17.34 18.71 -14.87
C GLY A 530 17.13 19.83 -13.86
N PHE A 531 17.80 19.74 -12.70
CA PHE A 531 17.74 20.76 -11.66
C PHE A 531 18.62 21.96 -11.99
N VAL A 532 17.98 23.11 -12.23
CA VAL A 532 18.63 24.40 -12.48
C VAL A 532 18.60 25.25 -11.22
N LYS A 533 19.71 25.93 -10.90
CA LYS A 533 19.83 26.83 -9.74
C LYS A 533 18.89 28.03 -9.88
N ILE A 534 18.22 28.40 -8.79
CA ILE A 534 17.40 29.61 -8.69
C ILE A 534 18.30 30.74 -8.15
N GLU A 535 18.59 31.73 -9.00
CA GLU A 535 19.54 32.79 -8.68
C GLU A 535 19.07 33.69 -7.52
N ASN A 536 19.99 34.00 -6.61
CA ASN A 536 19.80 34.85 -5.42
C ASN A 536 18.90 34.31 -4.29
N GLU A 537 18.45 33.06 -4.38
CA GLU A 537 17.65 32.42 -3.32
C GLU A 537 18.56 31.65 -2.35
N ILE A 538 19.05 32.36 -1.33
CA ILE A 538 20.10 31.88 -0.39
C ILE A 538 19.62 31.62 1.04
N ASN A 539 18.32 31.73 1.28
CA ASN A 539 17.73 31.55 2.61
C ASN A 539 17.23 30.11 2.79
N ALA A 540 17.07 29.69 4.05
CA ALA A 540 16.42 28.43 4.41
C ALA A 540 14.94 28.36 3.97
N ARG A 541 14.38 29.45 3.46
CA ARG A 541 13.01 29.56 2.94
C ARG A 541 13.02 30.11 1.52
N TYR A 542 12.15 29.59 0.67
CA TYR A 542 11.94 30.04 -0.70
C TYR A 542 10.45 30.16 -1.01
N THR A 543 10.00 31.35 -1.41
CA THR A 543 8.60 31.59 -1.80
C THR A 543 8.45 31.38 -3.30
N LEU A 544 7.53 30.49 -3.69
CA LEU A 544 7.25 30.20 -5.09
C LEU A 544 6.69 31.44 -5.79
N PRO A 545 7.02 31.65 -7.09
CA PRO A 545 6.33 32.64 -7.89
C PRO A 545 4.84 32.29 -8.01
N VAL A 546 4.03 33.24 -8.47
CA VAL A 546 2.59 33.03 -8.73
C VAL A 546 2.39 31.74 -9.52
N LEU A 547 1.60 30.83 -8.95
CA LEU A 547 1.43 29.51 -9.52
C LEU A 547 0.64 29.55 -10.82
N GLU A 548 1.21 28.95 -11.86
CA GLU A 548 0.63 28.83 -13.19
C GLU A 548 0.44 27.35 -13.57
N ALA A 549 -0.51 27.06 -14.47
CA ALA A 549 -0.89 25.71 -14.85
C ALA A 549 0.29 24.84 -15.35
N ASN A 550 1.25 25.45 -16.04
CA ASN A 550 2.44 24.81 -16.59
C ASN A 550 3.48 24.42 -15.51
N MET A 551 3.33 24.90 -14.27
CA MET A 551 4.21 24.57 -13.16
C MET A 551 3.85 23.23 -12.51
N ASN A 552 2.75 22.60 -12.93
CA ASN A 552 2.35 21.31 -12.40
C ASN A 552 3.40 20.23 -12.71
N GLY A 553 3.86 19.54 -11.67
CA GLY A 553 4.93 18.53 -11.74
C GLY A 553 6.35 19.08 -11.58
N TRP A 554 6.56 20.41 -11.50
CA TRP A 554 7.90 20.95 -11.27
C TRP A 554 8.46 20.49 -9.93
N MET A 555 9.75 20.17 -9.87
CA MET A 555 10.39 19.68 -8.66
C MET A 555 11.33 20.71 -8.08
N TYR A 556 11.41 20.79 -6.75
CA TYR A 556 12.29 21.72 -6.05
C TYR A 556 13.18 20.96 -5.07
N ARG A 557 14.45 21.38 -4.96
CA ARG A 557 15.39 20.87 -3.95
C ARG A 557 16.29 22.01 -3.43
N CYS A 558 16.90 21.82 -2.27
CA CYS A 558 17.78 22.79 -1.63
C CYS A 558 19.17 22.17 -1.37
N GLY A 559 20.23 22.93 -1.60
CA GLY A 559 21.59 22.60 -1.20
C GLY A 559 21.93 23.34 0.10
N ILE A 560 22.35 22.60 1.12
CA ILE A 560 22.76 23.10 2.43
C ILE A 560 24.28 23.04 2.50
N ILE A 561 24.92 24.19 2.71
CA ILE A 561 26.37 24.35 2.75
C ILE A 561 26.77 24.64 4.20
N SER A 562 27.26 23.64 4.91
CA SER A 562 27.76 23.82 6.27
C SER A 562 29.25 24.15 6.25
N LYS A 563 29.65 25.32 6.76
CA LYS A 563 31.06 25.69 6.92
C LYS A 563 31.48 25.47 8.38
N PRO A 564 32.09 24.33 8.74
CA PRO A 564 32.74 24.22 10.04
C PRO A 564 33.93 25.20 10.09
N ASP A 565 34.16 25.82 11.26
CA ASP A 565 35.23 26.79 11.48
C ASP A 565 36.59 26.26 10.98
N GLY A 566 37.04 26.78 9.82
CA GLY A 566 38.37 26.52 9.26
C GLY A 566 38.54 25.31 8.33
N GLY A 567 37.46 24.63 7.91
CA GLY A 567 37.50 23.49 6.97
C GLY A 567 36.79 23.73 5.63
N SER A 568 37.00 22.84 4.64
CA SER A 568 36.18 22.78 3.42
C SER A 568 34.74 22.42 3.78
N GLY A 569 33.76 23.24 3.39
CA GLY A 569 32.37 23.05 3.78
C GLY A 569 31.74 21.78 3.19
N ASP A 570 30.88 21.13 3.97
CA ASP A 570 30.08 19.99 3.53
C ASP A 570 28.85 20.49 2.76
N TYR A 571 28.59 19.87 1.59
CA TYR A 571 27.47 20.22 0.72
C TYR A 571 26.45 19.07 0.72
N THR A 572 25.24 19.32 1.24
CA THR A 572 24.17 18.32 1.32
C THR A 572 22.97 18.76 0.49
N LEU A 573 22.48 17.91 -0.42
CA LEU A 573 21.25 18.16 -1.18
C LEU A 573 20.04 17.51 -0.51
N THR A 574 18.93 18.24 -0.42
CA THR A 574 17.64 17.69 0.02
C THR A 574 17.06 16.75 -1.04
N ALA A 575 16.19 15.83 -0.60
CA ALA A 575 15.31 15.12 -1.52
C ALA A 575 14.41 16.14 -2.27
N PRO A 576 14.09 15.90 -3.55
CA PRO A 576 13.23 16.80 -4.29
C PRO A 576 11.77 16.67 -3.88
N VAL A 577 11.05 17.79 -3.85
CA VAL A 577 9.60 17.86 -3.61
C VAL A 577 8.88 18.29 -4.89
N ILE A 578 7.75 17.66 -5.20
CA ILE A 578 7.00 17.87 -6.46
C ILE A 578 5.86 18.86 -6.23
N LEU A 579 5.82 19.92 -7.04
CA LEU A 579 4.72 20.86 -7.09
C LEU A 579 3.52 20.19 -7.75
N VAL A 580 2.46 20.04 -6.98
CA VAL A 580 1.20 19.51 -7.50
C VAL A 580 0.20 20.64 -7.56
N LEU A 581 -0.46 20.81 -8.70
CA LEU A 581 -1.53 21.77 -8.92
C LEU A 581 -2.86 21.05 -9.13
N ALA A 582 -3.95 21.79 -8.94
CA ALA A 582 -5.31 21.37 -9.24
C ALA A 582 -6.10 22.53 -9.87
N GLY A 583 -7.15 22.23 -10.61
CA GLY A 583 -7.97 23.23 -11.32
C GLY A 583 -8.32 22.81 -12.75
N GLU A 584 -9.18 23.60 -13.40
CA GLU A 584 -9.52 23.37 -14.80
C GLU A 584 -8.32 23.59 -15.72
N GLY A 585 -8.08 22.67 -16.66
CA GLY A 585 -6.98 22.75 -17.62
C GLY A 585 -5.61 22.28 -17.10
N ILE A 586 -5.54 21.73 -15.89
CA ILE A 586 -4.34 21.14 -15.30
C ILE A 586 -4.29 19.65 -15.66
N SER A 587 -3.30 19.23 -16.45
CA SER A 587 -3.03 17.80 -16.72
C SER A 587 -2.42 17.12 -15.51
N ASP A 588 -2.59 15.80 -15.35
CA ASP A 588 -1.90 15.05 -14.29
C ASP A 588 -0.38 15.28 -14.35
N PRO A 589 0.32 15.34 -13.19
CA PRO A 589 1.78 15.37 -13.20
C PRO A 589 2.28 14.13 -13.94
N MET A 590 3.23 14.31 -14.86
CA MET A 590 3.76 13.23 -15.68
C MET A 590 4.59 12.27 -14.84
N THR A 591 3.95 11.24 -14.32
CA THR A 591 4.57 10.15 -13.53
C THR A 591 4.79 8.89 -14.35
N VAL A 592 4.26 8.83 -15.58
CA VAL A 592 4.42 7.70 -16.51
C VAL A 592 5.25 8.16 -17.70
N HIS A 593 6.33 7.44 -17.99
CA HIS A 593 7.28 7.75 -19.05
C HIS A 593 7.35 6.59 -20.02
N GLU A 594 6.95 6.81 -21.28
CA GLU A 594 7.10 5.80 -22.32
C GLU A 594 8.58 5.64 -22.68
N VAL A 595 9.06 4.39 -22.65
CA VAL A 595 10.43 4.03 -23.00
C VAL A 595 10.39 2.93 -24.06
N GLY A 596 11.18 3.12 -25.10
CA GLY A 596 11.19 2.23 -26.26
C GLY A 596 12.59 1.77 -26.63
N THR A 597 13.66 2.13 -25.92
CA THR A 597 15.04 1.70 -26.25
C THR A 597 15.84 1.50 -24.97
N ALA A 598 16.97 0.78 -25.08
CA ALA A 598 17.86 0.59 -23.94
C ALA A 598 18.43 1.94 -23.45
N GLU A 599 18.73 2.86 -24.36
CA GLU A 599 19.24 4.20 -24.05
C GLU A 599 18.18 5.07 -23.35
N GLU A 600 16.91 4.97 -23.76
CA GLU A 600 15.80 5.65 -23.09
C GLU A 600 15.55 5.10 -21.68
N ILE A 601 15.60 3.76 -21.51
CA ILE A 601 15.54 3.14 -20.18
C ILE A 601 16.72 3.61 -19.32
N LYS A 602 17.93 3.64 -19.88
CA LYS A 602 19.12 4.09 -19.14
C LYS A 602 18.95 5.53 -18.66
N ALA A 603 18.58 6.43 -19.56
CA ALA A 603 18.37 7.85 -19.23
C ALA A 603 17.24 8.03 -18.20
N ALA A 604 16.19 7.20 -18.28
CA ALA A 604 15.10 7.18 -17.32
C ALA A 604 15.57 6.71 -15.93
N LEU A 605 16.33 5.61 -15.87
CA LEU A 605 16.88 5.09 -14.63
C LEU A 605 17.92 6.02 -14.01
N ASP A 606 18.72 6.73 -14.82
CA ASP A 606 19.63 7.77 -14.33
C ASP A 606 18.83 8.89 -13.60
N LYS A 607 17.66 9.29 -14.13
CA LYS A 607 16.73 10.23 -13.48
C LYS A 607 16.05 9.64 -12.24
N VAL A 608 15.85 8.32 -12.17
CA VAL A 608 15.36 7.66 -10.93
C VAL A 608 16.45 7.71 -9.86
N SER A 609 17.68 7.34 -10.21
CA SER A 609 18.82 7.31 -9.29
C SER A 609 19.12 8.69 -8.69
N ASP A 610 19.05 9.76 -9.50
CA ASP A 610 19.23 11.14 -8.99
C ASP A 610 18.04 11.67 -8.16
N GLY A 611 16.92 10.93 -8.16
CA GLY A 611 15.69 11.22 -7.41
C GLY A 611 14.65 12.02 -8.18
N SER A 612 14.94 12.49 -9.39
CA SER A 612 14.00 13.25 -10.23
C SER A 612 12.76 12.42 -10.56
N TRP A 613 12.93 11.14 -10.84
CA TRP A 613 11.83 10.23 -11.20
C TRP A 613 11.53 9.20 -10.11
N ASN A 614 11.76 9.57 -8.85
CA ASN A 614 11.44 8.69 -7.73
C ASN A 614 9.93 8.37 -7.69
N ASN A 615 9.59 7.09 -7.57
CA ASN A 615 8.22 6.56 -7.61
C ASN A 615 7.46 6.83 -8.93
N HIS A 616 8.19 6.99 -10.03
CA HIS A 616 7.61 7.05 -11.38
C HIS A 616 7.48 5.66 -12.00
N THR A 617 6.66 5.60 -13.05
CA THR A 617 6.45 4.38 -13.86
C THR A 617 7.13 4.54 -15.23
N LEU A 618 7.96 3.57 -15.60
CA LEU A 618 8.53 3.46 -16.94
C LEU A 618 7.71 2.45 -17.74
N LYS A 619 7.01 2.92 -18.76
CA LYS A 619 6.11 2.12 -19.57
C LYS A 619 6.79 1.66 -20.85
N LEU A 620 6.92 0.34 -21.01
CA LEU A 620 7.54 -0.23 -22.19
C LEU A 620 6.64 -0.06 -23.41
N THR A 621 7.25 0.26 -24.55
CA THR A 621 6.57 0.35 -25.86
C THR A 621 7.01 -0.73 -26.83
N LYS A 622 8.04 -1.53 -26.47
CA LYS A 622 8.55 -2.67 -27.21
C LYS A 622 9.38 -3.58 -26.31
N ASP A 623 9.71 -4.76 -26.82
CA ASP A 623 10.68 -5.66 -26.17
C ASP A 623 12.09 -5.04 -26.23
N ILE A 624 12.81 -5.07 -25.10
CA ILE A 624 14.09 -4.39 -24.94
C ILE A 624 15.10 -5.32 -24.25
N ASN A 625 16.27 -5.46 -24.86
CA ASN A 625 17.45 -6.02 -24.19
C ASN A 625 18.26 -4.85 -23.63
N TYR A 626 18.34 -4.76 -22.31
CA TYR A 626 19.00 -3.69 -21.57
C TYR A 626 20.38 -4.15 -21.07
N PRO A 627 21.48 -3.61 -21.63
CA PRO A 627 22.83 -4.13 -21.40
C PRO A 627 23.56 -3.50 -20.21
N TYR A 628 22.85 -2.84 -19.29
CA TYR A 628 23.46 -2.13 -18.15
C TYR A 628 22.89 -2.64 -16.83
N PRO A 629 23.64 -2.50 -15.72
CA PRO A 629 23.12 -2.74 -14.39
C PRO A 629 21.99 -1.76 -14.03
N ILE A 630 21.07 -2.19 -13.18
CA ILE A 630 20.07 -1.32 -12.54
C ILE A 630 20.43 -1.17 -11.07
N SER A 631 20.52 0.08 -10.59
CA SER A 631 20.93 0.40 -9.23
C SER A 631 19.94 1.34 -8.55
N LEU A 632 19.32 0.87 -7.47
CA LEU A 632 18.31 1.60 -6.69
C LEU A 632 18.76 1.72 -5.24
N THR A 633 19.38 2.85 -4.91
CA THR A 633 19.96 3.09 -3.58
C THR A 633 19.39 4.35 -2.93
N GLY A 634 19.21 4.36 -1.62
CA GLY A 634 18.89 5.58 -0.87
C GLY A 634 17.44 6.06 -1.05
N GLY A 635 16.48 5.15 -0.93
CA GLY A 635 15.05 5.48 -0.99
C GLY A 635 14.49 5.63 -2.40
N ARG A 636 15.18 5.12 -3.43
CA ARG A 636 14.79 5.26 -4.84
C ARG A 636 13.87 4.13 -5.27
N GLU A 637 12.74 4.50 -5.84
CA GLU A 637 11.65 3.61 -6.20
C GLU A 637 11.27 3.80 -7.66
N VAL A 638 11.00 2.71 -8.38
CA VAL A 638 10.51 2.74 -9.75
C VAL A 638 9.57 1.56 -10.02
N ALA A 639 8.53 1.82 -10.80
CA ALA A 639 7.69 0.79 -11.39
C ALA A 639 8.01 0.63 -12.88
N ILE A 640 8.16 -0.60 -13.37
CA ILE A 640 8.23 -0.89 -14.80
C ILE A 640 6.88 -1.42 -15.24
N ASP A 641 6.14 -0.65 -16.04
CA ASP A 641 4.92 -1.13 -16.72
C ASP A 641 5.35 -1.88 -17.98
N LEU A 642 5.29 -3.20 -17.90
CA LEU A 642 5.73 -4.10 -18.96
C LEU A 642 4.82 -4.00 -20.20
N ASN A 643 3.55 -3.60 -20.06
CA ASN A 643 2.64 -3.25 -21.16
C ASN A 643 2.61 -4.26 -22.33
N GLY A 644 2.71 -5.55 -22.02
CA GLY A 644 2.72 -6.68 -22.96
C GLY A 644 4.10 -7.02 -23.55
N HIS A 645 5.18 -6.43 -23.05
CA HIS A 645 6.53 -6.54 -23.58
C HIS A 645 7.52 -7.22 -22.62
N THR A 646 8.63 -7.69 -23.18
CA THR A 646 9.75 -8.27 -22.42
C THR A 646 10.89 -7.25 -22.25
N LEU A 647 11.31 -7.02 -21.01
CA LEU A 647 12.57 -6.36 -20.68
C LEU A 647 13.56 -7.41 -20.18
N THR A 648 14.65 -7.60 -20.91
CA THR A 648 15.77 -8.46 -20.49
C THR A 648 16.92 -7.61 -19.98
N VAL A 649 17.26 -7.73 -18.70
CA VAL A 649 18.40 -7.04 -18.08
C VAL A 649 19.61 -7.98 -18.10
N GLN A 650 20.62 -7.63 -18.88
CA GLN A 650 21.81 -8.46 -19.09
C GLN A 650 23.05 -7.58 -19.25
N PRO A 651 23.65 -7.11 -18.13
CA PRO A 651 24.93 -6.40 -18.19
C PRO A 651 26.06 -7.28 -18.70
N ASP A 652 27.08 -6.65 -19.27
CA ASP A 652 28.35 -7.30 -19.62
C ASP A 652 29.37 -7.21 -18.47
N ASN A 653 30.42 -8.04 -18.54
CA ASN A 653 31.47 -8.13 -17.51
C ASN A 653 32.38 -6.90 -17.38
N ASN A 654 32.20 -5.88 -18.23
CA ASN A 654 32.90 -4.60 -18.13
C ASN A 654 31.97 -3.48 -17.64
N ALA A 655 30.74 -3.81 -17.22
CA ALA A 655 29.83 -2.85 -16.60
C ALA A 655 30.45 -2.29 -15.31
N GLU A 656 30.10 -1.04 -14.99
CA GLU A 656 30.53 -0.43 -13.74
C GLU A 656 29.94 -1.20 -12.55
N PRO A 657 30.74 -1.58 -11.54
CA PRO A 657 30.25 -2.20 -10.31
C PRO A 657 29.19 -1.34 -9.64
N ASN A 658 28.13 -1.98 -9.17
CA ASN A 658 27.06 -1.32 -8.43
C ASN A 658 26.97 -1.77 -6.97
N ILE A 659 27.74 -2.78 -6.59
CA ILE A 659 27.91 -3.21 -5.20
C ILE A 659 29.30 -2.79 -4.74
N ASN A 660 29.35 -2.06 -3.62
CA ASN A 660 30.59 -1.56 -3.02
C ASN A 660 31.58 -0.94 -4.02
N PRO A 661 31.15 -0.04 -4.93
CA PRO A 661 31.97 0.44 -6.06
C PRO A 661 33.22 1.24 -5.68
N MET A 662 33.38 1.55 -4.39
CA MET A 662 34.50 2.31 -3.83
C MET A 662 35.39 1.47 -2.90
N SER A 663 35.17 0.15 -2.86
CA SER A 663 35.93 -0.82 -2.06
C SER A 663 36.86 -1.65 -2.95
N ASP A 664 37.82 -2.32 -2.31
CA ASP A 664 38.62 -3.42 -2.86
C ASP A 664 37.82 -4.70 -3.19
N HIS A 665 36.52 -4.71 -2.90
CA HIS A 665 35.57 -5.79 -3.16
C HIS A 665 34.40 -5.30 -4.03
N GLU A 666 34.73 -4.71 -5.18
CA GLU A 666 33.73 -4.26 -6.16
C GLU A 666 33.07 -5.45 -6.85
N GLU A 667 31.74 -5.47 -6.90
CA GLU A 667 30.96 -6.55 -7.51
C GLU A 667 29.84 -5.97 -8.41
N ILE A 668 29.43 -6.76 -9.40
CA ILE A 668 28.34 -6.40 -10.31
C ILE A 668 27.14 -7.28 -10.02
N ALA A 669 25.99 -6.65 -9.75
CA ALA A 669 24.68 -7.28 -9.83
C ALA A 669 23.90 -6.74 -11.04
N ALA A 670 23.17 -7.59 -11.76
CA ALA A 670 22.34 -7.11 -12.86
C ALA A 670 21.21 -6.19 -12.38
N ILE A 671 20.62 -6.49 -11.22
CA ILE A 671 19.76 -5.56 -10.49
C ILE A 671 20.20 -5.50 -9.03
N TYR A 672 20.50 -4.31 -8.54
CA TYR A 672 20.86 -4.03 -7.15
C TYR A 672 19.87 -3.05 -6.53
N ALA A 673 19.30 -3.40 -5.37
CA ALA A 673 18.51 -2.48 -4.56
C ALA A 673 18.93 -2.51 -3.09
N CYS A 674 19.16 -1.33 -2.51
CA CYS A 674 19.48 -1.15 -1.09
C CYS A 674 18.80 0.13 -0.60
N PHE A 675 17.82 -0.01 0.29
CA PHE A 675 16.81 1.00 0.61
C PHE A 675 16.02 1.48 -0.62
N GLY A 676 16.06 0.77 -1.74
CA GLY A 676 15.35 1.11 -2.97
C GLY A 676 14.34 0.04 -3.35
N SER A 677 13.43 0.36 -4.29
CA SER A 677 12.43 -0.59 -4.76
C SER A 677 12.25 -0.60 -6.28
N LEU A 678 12.25 -1.81 -6.85
CA LEU A 678 11.84 -2.09 -8.22
C LEU A 678 10.58 -2.93 -8.18
N SER A 679 9.51 -2.45 -8.80
CA SER A 679 8.28 -3.21 -8.99
C SER A 679 7.94 -3.35 -10.47
N ILE A 680 7.21 -4.40 -10.82
CA ILE A 680 6.67 -4.60 -12.17
C ILE A 680 5.15 -4.53 -12.14
N VAL A 681 4.56 -3.92 -13.17
CA VAL A 681 3.11 -3.85 -13.39
C VAL A 681 2.80 -4.13 -14.86
N GLY A 682 1.54 -4.41 -15.17
CA GLY A 682 1.12 -4.74 -16.54
C GLY A 682 1.49 -6.15 -16.98
N ASP A 683 0.97 -6.56 -18.14
CA ASP A 683 1.32 -7.84 -18.75
C ASP A 683 2.75 -7.81 -19.32
N GLY A 684 3.45 -8.94 -19.44
CA GLY A 684 4.83 -9.01 -20.00
C GLY A 684 5.82 -9.70 -19.07
N THR A 685 7.13 -9.57 -19.33
CA THR A 685 8.18 -10.15 -18.47
C THR A 685 9.37 -9.21 -18.22
N LEU A 686 9.91 -9.25 -17.00
CA LEU A 686 11.21 -8.70 -16.64
C LEU A 686 12.18 -9.85 -16.34
N ASP A 687 13.03 -10.18 -17.30
CA ASP A 687 13.94 -11.32 -17.23
C ASP A 687 15.37 -10.84 -16.94
N VAL A 688 16.02 -11.43 -15.94
CA VAL A 688 17.35 -11.02 -15.49
C VAL A 688 18.37 -12.10 -15.80
N VAL A 689 19.48 -11.72 -16.42
CA VAL A 689 20.55 -12.64 -16.82
C VAL A 689 21.90 -12.15 -16.26
N ALA A 690 22.44 -12.87 -15.28
CA ALA A 690 23.82 -12.76 -14.86
C ALA A 690 24.70 -13.66 -15.74
N SER A 691 25.51 -13.02 -16.59
CA SER A 691 26.47 -13.71 -17.46
C SER A 691 27.84 -13.84 -16.78
N ASP A 692 28.85 -14.35 -17.49
CA ASP A 692 30.24 -14.34 -17.03
C ASP A 692 30.63 -12.96 -16.47
N GLY A 693 31.36 -12.94 -15.36
CA GLY A 693 31.79 -11.73 -14.65
C GLY A 693 30.72 -10.98 -13.84
N ILE A 694 29.47 -11.46 -13.80
CA ILE A 694 28.39 -10.87 -13.00
C ILE A 694 28.19 -11.72 -11.74
N ALA A 695 28.43 -11.13 -10.56
CA ALA A 695 28.36 -11.86 -9.29
C ALA A 695 26.93 -12.26 -8.93
N TYR A 696 25.96 -11.37 -9.20
CA TYR A 696 24.55 -11.59 -8.84
C TYR A 696 23.59 -11.26 -9.98
N GLY A 697 22.57 -12.10 -10.19
CA GLY A 697 21.43 -11.72 -11.02
C GLY A 697 20.64 -10.60 -10.35
N VAL A 698 20.13 -10.89 -9.17
CA VAL A 698 19.41 -9.94 -8.32
C VAL A 698 20.08 -9.88 -6.96
N TYR A 699 20.39 -8.68 -6.50
CA TYR A 699 20.88 -8.41 -5.14
C TYR A 699 19.94 -7.44 -4.44
N ALA A 700 19.26 -7.90 -3.39
CA ALA A 700 18.49 -7.07 -2.46
C ALA A 700 19.24 -6.94 -1.13
N GLY A 701 19.81 -5.76 -0.88
CA GLY A 701 20.44 -5.42 0.39
C GLY A 701 19.44 -4.84 1.39
N GLU A 702 19.96 -4.03 2.32
CA GLU A 702 19.19 -3.51 3.45
C GLU A 702 17.86 -2.88 3.02
N SER A 703 16.73 -3.46 3.45
CA SER A 703 15.38 -2.99 3.09
C SER A 703 15.11 -2.82 1.57
N GLY A 704 15.93 -3.41 0.71
CA GLY A 704 15.74 -3.39 -0.74
C GLY A 704 14.57 -4.28 -1.15
N SER A 705 13.79 -3.87 -2.14
CA SER A 705 12.65 -4.66 -2.63
C SER A 705 12.69 -4.79 -4.15
N ILE A 706 12.70 -6.01 -4.68
CA ILE A 706 12.82 -6.25 -6.12
C ILE A 706 11.75 -7.26 -6.56
N THR A 707 10.96 -6.91 -7.57
CA THR A 707 10.05 -7.83 -8.25
C THR A 707 10.48 -8.06 -9.70
N VAL A 708 10.64 -9.32 -10.11
CA VAL A 708 11.05 -9.71 -11.48
C VAL A 708 10.26 -10.93 -11.97
N SER A 709 10.40 -11.25 -13.24
CA SER A 709 9.77 -12.43 -13.85
C SER A 709 10.62 -13.68 -13.75
N SER A 710 11.90 -13.61 -14.12
CA SER A 710 12.83 -14.74 -14.02
C SER A 710 14.25 -14.27 -13.76
N VAL A 711 15.07 -15.14 -13.18
CA VAL A 711 16.49 -14.85 -12.94
C VAL A 711 17.34 -16.04 -13.36
N THR A 712 18.36 -15.79 -14.17
CA THR A 712 19.28 -16.82 -14.66
C THR A 712 20.72 -16.37 -14.43
N SER A 713 21.52 -17.17 -13.70
CA SER A 713 22.98 -17.07 -13.70
C SER A 713 23.57 -18.16 -14.60
N THR A 714 24.41 -17.80 -15.57
CA THR A 714 24.89 -18.74 -16.60
C THR A 714 26.32 -19.26 -16.41
N ASP A 715 27.13 -18.64 -15.55
CA ASP A 715 28.57 -18.95 -15.46
C ASP A 715 29.16 -18.80 -14.05
N GLY A 716 28.63 -19.59 -13.11
CA GLY A 716 29.00 -19.53 -11.69
C GLY A 716 28.33 -18.36 -10.96
N GLY A 717 28.50 -18.30 -9.64
CA GLY A 717 27.93 -17.23 -8.80
C GLY A 717 26.48 -17.46 -8.37
N THR A 718 25.83 -16.39 -7.93
CA THR A 718 24.54 -16.45 -7.22
C THR A 718 23.43 -15.81 -8.05
N ALA A 719 22.37 -16.53 -8.39
CA ALA A 719 21.28 -15.94 -9.17
C ALA A 719 20.50 -14.89 -8.36
N VAL A 720 20.10 -15.21 -7.12
CA VAL A 720 19.39 -14.30 -6.23
C VAL A 720 20.09 -14.24 -4.87
N TYR A 721 20.45 -13.03 -4.45
CA TYR A 721 21.06 -12.75 -3.15
C TYR A 721 20.20 -11.74 -2.39
N ALA A 722 19.78 -12.08 -1.16
CA ALA A 722 19.01 -11.19 -0.30
C ALA A 722 19.61 -11.15 1.11
N ILE A 723 19.88 -9.97 1.65
CA ILE A 723 20.48 -9.77 2.99
C ILE A 723 19.88 -8.55 3.69
N ASP A 724 19.99 -8.47 5.02
CA ASP A 724 19.58 -7.32 5.83
C ASP A 724 18.13 -6.87 5.63
N SER A 725 17.17 -7.79 5.74
CA SER A 725 15.75 -7.53 5.44
C SER A 725 15.45 -7.20 3.96
N GLY A 726 16.33 -7.57 3.03
CA GLY A 726 16.06 -7.52 1.60
C GLY A 726 14.90 -8.43 1.20
N SER A 727 14.13 -8.01 0.20
CA SER A 727 12.95 -8.72 -0.30
C SER A 727 13.02 -8.90 -1.80
N VAL A 728 12.92 -10.16 -2.27
CA VAL A 728 12.87 -10.48 -3.70
C VAL A 728 11.63 -11.33 -4.00
N GLU A 729 10.85 -10.90 -4.99
CA GLU A 729 9.72 -11.65 -5.52
C GLU A 729 9.94 -11.96 -7.01
N ILE A 730 9.95 -13.25 -7.35
CA ILE A 730 10.13 -13.76 -8.70
C ILE A 730 8.84 -14.50 -9.08
N THR A 731 8.19 -14.08 -10.16
CA THR A 731 6.90 -14.67 -10.57
C THR A 731 7.05 -16.01 -11.31
N GLY A 732 8.18 -16.21 -12.00
CA GLY A 732 8.55 -17.43 -12.72
C GLY A 732 9.70 -18.18 -12.06
N ASP A 733 10.69 -18.59 -12.87
CA ASP A 733 11.75 -19.52 -12.47
C ASP A 733 13.06 -18.79 -12.08
N VAL A 734 13.85 -19.46 -11.24
CA VAL A 734 15.24 -19.09 -10.92
C VAL A 734 16.16 -20.22 -11.37
N SER A 735 17.22 -19.89 -12.11
CA SER A 735 18.23 -20.86 -12.50
C SER A 735 19.66 -20.37 -12.29
N ALA A 736 20.56 -21.26 -11.89
CA ALA A 736 21.99 -20.98 -11.79
C ALA A 736 22.79 -22.14 -12.42
N LYS A 737 23.86 -21.80 -13.13
CA LYS A 737 24.73 -22.80 -13.76
C LYS A 737 26.18 -22.45 -13.52
N GLY A 738 26.99 -23.45 -13.16
CA GLY A 738 28.43 -23.29 -12.92
C GLY A 738 28.89 -24.01 -11.65
N GLU A 739 30.20 -24.17 -11.50
CA GLU A 739 30.78 -24.72 -10.28
C GLU A 739 30.57 -23.78 -9.09
N SER A 740 30.24 -24.32 -7.92
CA SER A 740 29.93 -23.54 -6.71
C SER A 740 28.83 -22.48 -6.92
N ALA A 741 27.85 -22.79 -7.77
CA ALA A 741 26.75 -21.88 -8.07
C ALA A 741 25.64 -21.97 -7.03
N TYR A 742 24.98 -20.84 -6.77
CA TYR A 742 23.83 -20.74 -5.89
C TYR A 742 22.64 -20.20 -6.65
N ALA A 743 21.47 -20.84 -6.54
CA ALA A 743 20.25 -20.24 -7.08
C ALA A 743 19.78 -19.11 -6.17
N ILE A 744 19.71 -19.38 -4.86
CA ILE A 744 19.22 -18.44 -3.86
C ILE A 744 20.13 -18.47 -2.66
N GLU A 745 20.60 -17.29 -2.26
CA GLU A 745 21.18 -17.00 -0.97
C GLU A 745 20.30 -15.98 -0.24
N CYS A 746 19.87 -16.31 0.98
CA CYS A 746 18.91 -15.49 1.74
C CYS A 746 19.33 -15.39 3.21
N PHE A 747 19.62 -14.18 3.67
CA PHE A 747 20.25 -13.95 4.95
C PHE A 747 19.56 -12.88 5.80
N GLU A 748 19.72 -12.95 7.12
CA GLU A 748 19.53 -11.82 8.05
C GLU A 748 18.16 -11.10 7.95
N GLY A 749 17.07 -11.86 8.07
CA GLY A 749 15.71 -11.29 8.07
C GLY A 749 15.12 -11.08 6.68
N SER A 750 15.84 -11.50 5.64
CA SER A 750 15.42 -11.33 4.24
C SER A 750 14.34 -12.32 3.83
N THR A 751 13.66 -11.99 2.73
CA THR A 751 12.61 -12.84 2.14
C THR A 751 12.85 -13.02 0.64
N VAL A 752 12.83 -14.26 0.17
CA VAL A 752 12.82 -14.59 -1.26
C VAL A 752 11.61 -15.46 -1.58
N LYS A 753 10.80 -15.05 -2.56
CA LYS A 753 9.64 -15.81 -3.04
C LYS A 753 9.79 -16.09 -4.52
N VAL A 754 9.68 -17.36 -4.89
CA VAL A 754 9.72 -17.83 -6.27
C VAL A 754 8.39 -18.48 -6.61
N GLY A 755 7.72 -18.01 -7.66
CA GLY A 755 6.47 -18.58 -8.14
C GLY A 755 6.65 -19.92 -8.85
N GLY A 756 7.75 -20.07 -9.58
CA GLY A 756 8.11 -21.25 -10.37
C GLY A 756 9.18 -22.15 -9.74
N ASP A 757 9.97 -22.79 -10.59
CA ASP A 757 11.02 -23.74 -10.23
C ASP A 757 12.34 -23.04 -9.86
N VAL A 758 13.12 -23.68 -8.99
CA VAL A 758 14.51 -23.31 -8.68
C VAL A 758 15.42 -24.41 -9.22
N SER A 759 16.31 -24.08 -10.15
CA SER A 759 17.18 -25.06 -10.82
C SER A 759 18.66 -24.70 -10.73
N VAL A 760 19.51 -25.68 -10.42
CA VAL A 760 20.97 -25.49 -10.38
C VAL A 760 21.68 -26.61 -11.13
N ASP A 761 22.59 -26.24 -12.03
CA ASP A 761 23.45 -27.17 -12.76
C ASP A 761 24.94 -26.87 -12.49
N GLY A 762 25.55 -27.65 -11.60
CA GLY A 762 26.93 -27.45 -11.17
C GLY A 762 27.36 -28.34 -10.01
N ASN A 763 28.66 -28.58 -9.92
CA ASN A 763 29.28 -29.31 -8.81
C ASN A 763 29.49 -28.38 -7.61
N THR A 764 29.36 -28.94 -6.40
CA THR A 764 29.52 -28.19 -5.13
C THR A 764 28.54 -27.01 -5.05
N SER A 765 27.37 -27.16 -5.66
CA SER A 765 26.40 -26.08 -5.84
C SER A 765 25.19 -26.26 -4.91
N CYS A 766 24.45 -25.18 -4.67
CA CYS A 766 23.29 -25.20 -3.78
C CYS A 766 22.06 -24.57 -4.42
N GLY A 767 20.92 -25.25 -4.33
CA GLY A 767 19.63 -24.68 -4.75
C GLY A 767 19.26 -23.47 -3.89
N VAL A 768 19.12 -23.69 -2.59
CA VAL A 768 18.78 -22.64 -1.61
C VAL A 768 19.72 -22.70 -0.42
N TYR A 769 20.45 -21.63 -0.18
CA TYR A 769 21.15 -21.39 1.08
C TYR A 769 20.42 -20.29 1.86
N ALA A 770 19.96 -20.59 3.07
CA ALA A 770 19.39 -19.57 3.94
C ALA A 770 19.88 -19.65 5.38
N GLU A 771 20.09 -18.47 5.98
CA GLU A 771 20.60 -18.37 7.35
C GLU A 771 20.14 -17.06 8.03
N SER A 772 20.09 -17.04 9.37
CA SER A 772 19.79 -15.81 10.13
C SER A 772 20.71 -15.67 11.35
N TYR A 773 21.50 -14.60 11.36
CA TYR A 773 22.43 -14.29 12.45
C TYR A 773 21.91 -13.21 13.41
N ASN A 774 20.93 -12.42 12.98
CA ASN A 774 20.47 -11.21 13.67
C ASN A 774 19.18 -11.42 14.49
N GLY A 775 18.67 -12.66 14.54
CA GLY A 775 17.43 -13.00 15.25
C GLY A 775 16.13 -12.57 14.55
N GLN A 776 16.21 -12.10 13.30
CA GLN A 776 15.06 -11.83 12.46
C GLN A 776 14.74 -13.04 11.58
N ARG A 777 13.49 -13.15 11.14
CA ARG A 777 13.04 -14.30 10.36
C ARG A 777 13.52 -14.21 8.91
N THR A 778 14.39 -15.11 8.51
CA THR A 778 14.76 -15.34 7.11
C THR A 778 13.77 -16.34 6.49
N LEU A 779 13.20 -16.02 5.31
CA LEU A 779 12.18 -16.84 4.66
C LEU A 779 12.46 -17.05 3.17
N VAL A 780 12.45 -18.32 2.74
CA VAL A 780 12.42 -18.68 1.32
C VAL A 780 11.17 -19.49 1.01
N GLU A 781 10.39 -19.06 0.02
CA GLU A 781 9.23 -19.80 -0.50
C GLU A 781 9.42 -20.14 -1.98
N VAL A 782 9.28 -21.43 -2.32
CA VAL A 782 9.35 -21.94 -3.69
C VAL A 782 8.00 -22.54 -4.08
N GLY A 783 7.36 -21.96 -5.10
CA GLY A 783 6.06 -22.37 -5.63
C GLY A 783 6.12 -23.61 -6.53
N GLY A 784 7.28 -23.86 -7.17
CA GLY A 784 7.57 -25.04 -7.96
C GLY A 784 8.49 -26.04 -7.25
N ASN A 785 9.36 -26.67 -8.03
CA ASN A 785 10.34 -27.68 -7.63
C ASN A 785 11.70 -27.05 -7.30
N ILE A 786 12.52 -27.76 -6.52
CA ILE A 786 13.97 -27.52 -6.44
C ILE A 786 14.68 -28.65 -7.20
N ILE A 787 15.45 -28.31 -8.23
CA ILE A 787 16.16 -29.26 -9.10
C ILE A 787 17.65 -28.94 -9.06
N VAL A 788 18.48 -29.86 -8.58
CA VAL A 788 19.94 -29.66 -8.50
C VAL A 788 20.67 -30.82 -9.16
N THR A 789 21.54 -30.50 -10.12
CA THR A 789 22.37 -31.48 -10.84
C THR A 789 23.85 -31.16 -10.66
N GLY A 790 24.62 -32.13 -10.15
CA GLY A 790 26.06 -32.02 -10.00
C GLY A 790 26.56 -32.70 -8.72
N ASP A 791 27.84 -33.05 -8.70
CA ASP A 791 28.45 -33.82 -7.61
C ASP A 791 28.66 -32.94 -6.36
N ASN A 792 28.49 -33.53 -5.18
CA ASN A 792 28.60 -32.86 -3.87
C ASN A 792 27.72 -31.61 -3.73
N SER A 793 26.58 -31.59 -4.40
CA SER A 793 25.64 -30.46 -4.41
C SER A 793 24.48 -30.71 -3.44
N GLN A 794 23.75 -29.65 -3.09
CA GLN A 794 22.65 -29.72 -2.11
C GLN A 794 21.40 -29.04 -2.67
N ALA A 795 20.21 -29.59 -2.45
CA ALA A 795 18.99 -28.86 -2.82
C ALA A 795 18.77 -27.66 -1.92
N ALA A 796 18.87 -27.84 -0.60
CA ALA A 796 18.81 -26.73 0.32
C ALA A 796 19.69 -26.94 1.55
N PHE A 797 20.32 -25.87 1.98
CA PHE A 797 21.05 -25.78 3.23
C PHE A 797 20.47 -24.65 4.07
N LEU A 798 19.96 -24.98 5.25
CA LEU A 798 19.38 -24.04 6.20
C LEU A 798 20.14 -24.11 7.50
N ASN A 799 20.56 -22.95 7.99
CA ASN A 799 21.28 -22.86 9.25
C ASN A 799 20.71 -21.74 10.13
N ALA A 800 21.01 -21.82 11.44
CA ALA A 800 20.63 -20.86 12.48
C ALA A 800 19.12 -20.71 12.79
N ASP A 801 18.85 -20.13 13.97
CA ASP A 801 17.51 -19.84 14.49
C ASP A 801 16.73 -18.95 13.51
N TYR A 802 15.39 -19.02 13.51
CA TYR A 802 14.51 -18.17 12.67
C TYR A 802 14.62 -18.33 11.14
N THR A 803 15.34 -19.32 10.63
CA THR A 803 15.38 -19.64 9.20
C THR A 803 14.20 -20.53 8.79
N ALA A 804 13.54 -20.20 7.67
CA ALA A 804 12.41 -20.97 7.17
C ALA A 804 12.47 -21.20 5.64
N LEU A 805 12.24 -22.44 5.23
CA LEU A 805 12.05 -22.84 3.83
C LEU A 805 10.69 -23.50 3.66
N LYS A 806 10.01 -23.14 2.56
CA LYS A 806 8.78 -23.80 2.12
C LYS A 806 8.84 -24.13 0.64
N VAL A 807 8.63 -25.40 0.30
CA VAL A 807 8.65 -25.89 -1.09
C VAL A 807 7.33 -26.56 -1.41
N GLN A 808 6.60 -26.04 -2.40
CA GLN A 808 5.31 -26.60 -2.82
C GLN A 808 5.47 -27.83 -3.72
N GLY A 809 6.48 -27.84 -4.59
CA GLY A 809 6.80 -28.95 -5.49
C GLY A 809 7.75 -29.97 -4.90
N ASN A 810 8.43 -30.70 -5.78
CA ASN A 810 9.38 -31.75 -5.46
C ASN A 810 10.79 -31.20 -5.28
N VAL A 811 11.62 -31.94 -4.55
CA VAL A 811 13.06 -31.72 -4.42
C VAL A 811 13.77 -32.87 -5.14
N MET A 812 14.53 -32.55 -6.18
CA MET A 812 15.22 -33.53 -7.02
C MET A 812 16.69 -33.18 -7.10
N VAL A 813 17.54 -34.06 -6.59
CA VAL A 813 18.99 -33.90 -6.60
C VAL A 813 19.62 -35.07 -7.37
N THR A 814 20.63 -34.78 -8.17
CA THR A 814 21.41 -35.78 -8.92
C THR A 814 22.88 -35.42 -8.87
N GLY A 815 23.76 -36.42 -8.95
CA GLY A 815 25.22 -36.27 -8.79
C GLY A 815 25.74 -37.00 -7.55
N THR A 816 26.94 -37.56 -7.63
CA THR A 816 27.49 -38.37 -6.55
C THR A 816 27.74 -37.52 -5.30
N GLY A 817 27.37 -38.05 -4.13
CA GLY A 817 27.61 -37.35 -2.86
C GLY A 817 26.62 -36.22 -2.56
N SER A 818 25.61 -36.02 -3.41
CA SER A 818 24.69 -34.89 -3.31
C SER A 818 23.50 -35.19 -2.40
N SER A 819 23.04 -34.19 -1.64
CA SER A 819 22.01 -34.31 -0.61
C SER A 819 20.76 -33.47 -0.92
N GLY A 820 19.63 -33.85 -0.33
CA GLY A 820 18.37 -33.12 -0.45
C GLY A 820 18.35 -31.89 0.46
N ILE A 821 17.65 -32.01 1.58
CA ILE A 821 17.45 -30.93 2.56
C ILE A 821 18.38 -31.13 3.75
N SER A 822 19.30 -30.20 3.94
CA SER A 822 20.14 -30.06 5.13
C SER A 822 19.62 -28.91 5.99
N ALA A 823 19.20 -29.16 7.22
CA ALA A 823 18.64 -28.12 8.08
C ALA A 823 19.09 -28.27 9.54
N GLY A 824 19.58 -27.19 10.14
CA GLY A 824 19.93 -27.18 11.56
C GLY A 824 19.97 -25.81 12.20
N GLY A 825 19.95 -25.81 13.53
CA GLY A 825 19.89 -24.59 14.32
C GLY A 825 18.49 -24.30 14.85
N GLY A 826 18.43 -23.61 15.97
CA GLY A 826 17.20 -23.31 16.67
C GLY A 826 17.28 -23.54 18.17
N ASN A 827 16.45 -22.81 18.89
CA ASN A 827 16.01 -23.19 20.23
C ASN A 827 14.56 -23.72 20.19
N ALA A 828 14.03 -24.13 21.35
CA ALA A 828 12.70 -24.72 21.43
C ALA A 828 11.57 -23.81 20.89
N GLU A 829 11.75 -22.49 20.92
CA GLU A 829 10.78 -21.50 20.49
C GLU A 829 10.98 -21.05 19.03
N ASN A 830 12.21 -21.09 18.52
CA ASN A 830 12.60 -20.47 17.25
C ASN A 830 13.46 -21.41 16.39
N ARG A 831 12.84 -22.48 15.91
CA ARG A 831 13.52 -23.55 15.15
C ARG A 831 13.76 -23.17 13.70
N CYS A 832 14.92 -23.56 13.16
CA CYS A 832 15.08 -23.68 11.72
C CYS A 832 14.01 -24.64 11.17
N THR A 833 13.22 -24.21 10.19
CA THR A 833 12.04 -24.94 9.72
C THR A 833 12.10 -25.19 8.21
N ALA A 834 11.93 -26.44 7.79
CA ALA A 834 11.77 -26.81 6.39
C ALA A 834 10.45 -27.55 6.17
N ILE A 835 9.60 -27.05 5.26
CA ILE A 835 8.32 -27.68 4.91
C ILE A 835 8.29 -28.00 3.42
N ILE A 836 8.26 -29.29 3.10
CA ILE A 836 8.28 -29.79 1.72
C ILE A 836 6.98 -30.52 1.45
N PHE A 837 6.20 -30.04 0.48
CA PHE A 837 4.91 -30.62 0.13
C PHE A 837 5.03 -31.79 -0.88
N GLY A 838 6.02 -31.76 -1.78
CA GLY A 838 6.30 -32.83 -2.74
C GLY A 838 7.26 -33.90 -2.25
N ASP A 839 7.74 -34.71 -3.20
CA ASP A 839 8.71 -35.78 -2.98
C ASP A 839 10.15 -35.24 -2.87
N ILE A 840 11.01 -35.91 -2.13
CA ILE A 840 12.45 -35.64 -2.04
C ILE A 840 13.21 -36.85 -2.59
N ASN A 841 13.98 -36.64 -3.66
CA ASN A 841 14.85 -37.65 -4.25
C ASN A 841 16.29 -37.13 -4.24
N ALA A 842 17.20 -37.87 -3.61
CA ALA A 842 18.62 -37.52 -3.56
C ALA A 842 19.51 -38.76 -3.70
N PRO A 843 20.78 -38.63 -4.11
CA PRO A 843 21.72 -39.75 -4.10
C PRO A 843 22.12 -40.16 -2.68
N MET A 844 22.61 -39.20 -1.87
CA MET A 844 22.94 -39.38 -0.46
C MET A 844 21.77 -38.95 0.44
N ASP A 845 22.01 -38.25 1.54
CA ASP A 845 20.99 -37.94 2.54
C ASP A 845 19.88 -37.05 1.96
N ALA A 846 18.66 -37.57 1.84
CA ALA A 846 17.53 -36.78 1.34
C ALA A 846 17.03 -35.78 2.38
N VAL A 847 17.06 -36.15 3.67
CA VAL A 847 16.82 -35.23 4.80
C VAL A 847 17.93 -35.42 5.81
N ASN A 848 18.67 -34.35 6.08
CA ASN A 848 19.65 -34.27 7.16
C ASN A 848 19.25 -33.13 8.10
N ALA A 849 18.69 -33.46 9.27
CA ALA A 849 18.18 -32.50 10.24
C ALA A 849 18.97 -32.57 11.54
N TRP A 850 19.47 -31.45 12.05
CA TRP A 850 20.21 -31.38 13.31
C TRP A 850 19.78 -30.22 14.22
N ASP A 851 20.27 -30.22 15.46
CA ASP A 851 20.22 -29.09 16.40
C ASP A 851 18.85 -28.37 16.45
N ASN A 852 17.82 -29.03 16.97
CA ASN A 852 16.44 -28.55 17.12
C ASN A 852 15.65 -28.21 15.84
N ALA A 853 16.17 -28.43 14.64
CA ALA A 853 15.43 -28.18 13.40
C ALA A 853 14.05 -28.89 13.36
N ASP A 854 13.09 -28.28 12.68
CA ASP A 854 11.75 -28.84 12.40
C ASP A 854 11.61 -29.07 10.88
N VAL A 855 11.79 -30.32 10.45
CA VAL A 855 11.65 -30.72 9.05
C VAL A 855 10.38 -31.52 8.85
N ARG A 856 9.53 -31.08 7.92
CA ARG A 856 8.25 -31.73 7.61
C ARG A 856 8.17 -32.05 6.12
N VAL A 857 8.02 -33.33 5.81
CA VAL A 857 7.93 -33.82 4.44
C VAL A 857 6.59 -34.52 4.23
N TYR A 858 5.82 -34.02 3.26
CA TYR A 858 4.50 -34.56 2.93
C TYR A 858 4.56 -35.61 1.81
N GLY A 859 5.51 -35.51 0.89
CA GLY A 859 5.77 -36.53 -0.14
C GLY A 859 6.72 -37.63 0.33
N ASN A 860 7.10 -38.49 -0.61
CA ASN A 860 8.03 -39.60 -0.41
C ASN A 860 9.47 -39.10 -0.29
N VAL A 861 10.30 -39.85 0.42
CA VAL A 861 11.73 -39.60 0.60
C VAL A 861 12.49 -40.81 0.04
N THR A 862 13.31 -40.59 -0.99
CA THR A 862 14.04 -41.65 -1.69
C THR A 862 15.52 -41.33 -1.78
N VAL A 863 16.37 -42.30 -1.43
CA VAL A 863 17.83 -42.24 -1.62
C VAL A 863 18.36 -43.44 -2.36
N THR A 864 19.45 -43.26 -3.13
CA THR A 864 19.91 -44.26 -4.11
C THR A 864 21.36 -44.72 -3.94
N ASP A 865 22.25 -43.93 -3.34
CA ASP A 865 23.67 -44.28 -3.18
C ASP A 865 23.90 -45.40 -2.15
N GLU A 866 25.00 -46.13 -2.32
CA GLU A 866 25.43 -47.15 -1.35
C GLU A 866 25.64 -46.50 0.03
N TYR A 867 25.11 -47.14 1.09
CA TYR A 867 25.15 -46.64 2.47
C TYR A 867 24.36 -45.34 2.75
N ALA A 868 23.62 -44.80 1.78
CA ALA A 868 22.86 -43.55 1.97
C ALA A 868 21.78 -43.67 3.06
N THR A 869 21.55 -42.57 3.79
CA THR A 869 20.52 -42.48 4.82
C THR A 869 19.36 -41.63 4.32
N ALA A 870 18.17 -42.20 4.19
CA ALA A 870 17.04 -41.43 3.65
C ALA A 870 16.65 -40.26 4.57
N VAL A 871 16.64 -40.49 5.89
CA VAL A 871 16.39 -39.46 6.89
C VAL A 871 17.37 -39.59 8.04
N SER A 872 18.25 -38.61 8.21
CA SER A 872 19.11 -38.43 9.38
C SER A 872 18.52 -37.35 10.28
N ALA A 873 18.23 -37.68 11.54
CA ALA A 873 17.74 -36.76 12.55
C ALA A 873 18.66 -36.80 13.77
N THR A 874 19.37 -35.71 14.04
CA THR A 874 20.32 -35.58 15.15
C THR A 874 19.89 -34.46 16.10
N GLY A 875 19.14 -34.78 17.15
CA GLY A 875 18.55 -33.76 18.04
C GLY A 875 17.50 -32.87 17.36
N ALA A 876 16.89 -33.35 16.27
CA ALA A 876 15.91 -32.61 15.47
C ALA A 876 14.51 -33.23 15.54
N LEU A 877 13.50 -32.43 15.18
CA LEU A 877 12.12 -32.85 14.98
C LEU A 877 11.88 -33.13 13.49
N VAL A 878 11.50 -34.35 13.15
CA VAL A 878 11.19 -34.72 11.77
C VAL A 878 9.80 -35.35 11.68
N GLN A 879 8.98 -34.88 10.74
CA GLN A 879 7.64 -35.42 10.46
C GLN A 879 7.53 -35.89 9.01
N LEU A 880 7.13 -37.15 8.82
CA LEU A 880 7.11 -37.82 7.53
C LEU A 880 5.71 -38.36 7.21
N ARG A 881 5.15 -37.94 6.07
CA ARG A 881 3.83 -38.40 5.60
C ARG A 881 3.82 -39.17 4.28
N GLY A 882 4.89 -39.14 3.49
CA GLY A 882 5.12 -40.07 2.38
C GLY A 882 6.19 -41.11 2.70
N ASN A 883 6.27 -42.18 1.90
CA ASN A 883 7.11 -43.34 2.19
C ASN A 883 8.59 -42.98 2.22
N VAL A 884 9.35 -43.67 3.08
CA VAL A 884 10.81 -43.53 3.17
C VAL A 884 11.45 -44.75 2.51
N THR A 885 12.31 -44.53 1.53
CA THR A 885 13.00 -45.59 0.79
C THR A 885 14.49 -45.30 0.70
N SER A 886 15.31 -46.25 1.11
CA SER A 886 16.74 -46.28 0.81
C SER A 886 17.00 -47.50 -0.07
N GLU A 887 17.30 -47.26 -1.34
CA GLU A 887 17.52 -48.29 -2.36
C GLU A 887 18.96 -48.82 -2.34
N GLY A 888 19.89 -48.05 -1.78
CA GLY A 888 21.30 -48.37 -1.68
C GLY A 888 21.58 -49.63 -0.88
N LYS A 889 22.60 -50.38 -1.31
CA LYS A 889 23.11 -51.52 -0.52
C LYS A 889 23.57 -51.01 0.85
N GLU A 890 23.21 -51.77 1.90
CA GLU A 890 23.47 -51.40 3.30
C GLU A 890 22.86 -50.07 3.77
N GLY A 891 21.98 -49.47 2.97
CA GLY A 891 21.36 -48.18 3.20
C GLY A 891 20.40 -48.16 4.40
N THR A 892 20.22 -46.95 4.94
CA THR A 892 19.41 -46.69 6.12
C THR A 892 18.14 -45.94 5.77
N GLY A 893 17.00 -46.37 6.33
CA GLY A 893 15.75 -45.63 6.22
C GLY A 893 15.79 -44.38 7.11
N ILE A 894 15.70 -44.58 8.43
CA ILE A 894 15.75 -43.50 9.41
C ILE A 894 16.92 -43.73 10.38
N HIS A 895 17.77 -42.73 10.55
CA HIS A 895 18.79 -42.67 11.60
C HIS A 895 18.43 -41.59 12.61
N ALA A 896 18.24 -41.98 13.87
CA ALA A 896 17.95 -41.07 14.97
C ALA A 896 19.09 -41.08 16.01
N SER A 897 19.65 -39.90 16.29
CA SER A 897 20.73 -39.71 17.25
C SER A 897 20.56 -38.41 18.04
N ALA A 898 21.25 -38.32 19.18
CA ALA A 898 21.20 -37.12 20.00
C ALA A 898 22.22 -36.09 19.50
N TRP A 899 21.90 -34.82 19.67
CA TRP A 899 22.83 -33.73 19.48
C TRP A 899 23.57 -33.46 20.79
N ASP A 900 24.79 -34.01 20.88
CA ASP A 900 25.62 -33.98 22.10
C ASP A 900 26.53 -32.74 22.17
N LEU A 901 26.42 -31.81 21.22
CA LEU A 901 27.20 -30.56 21.17
C LEU A 901 26.52 -29.36 21.83
N ALA A 902 25.24 -29.49 22.23
CA ALA A 902 24.50 -28.45 22.94
C ALA A 902 24.72 -28.51 24.47
N ASP A 903 24.55 -27.38 25.16
CA ASP A 903 24.64 -27.26 26.63
C ASP A 903 23.69 -28.24 27.36
N SER A 904 22.60 -28.63 26.70
CA SER A 904 21.72 -29.72 27.09
C SER A 904 21.58 -30.69 25.92
N VAL A 905 21.83 -31.98 26.15
CA VAL A 905 21.64 -33.04 25.14
C VAL A 905 20.22 -32.98 24.59
N VAL A 906 20.08 -32.77 23.29
CA VAL A 906 18.79 -32.77 22.59
C VAL A 906 18.62 -34.08 21.84
N GLY A 907 17.58 -34.85 22.17
CA GLY A 907 17.27 -36.10 21.48
C GLY A 907 16.50 -35.90 20.18
N ALA A 908 16.72 -36.76 19.19
CA ALA A 908 15.92 -36.76 17.97
C ALA A 908 14.46 -37.20 18.24
N MET A 909 13.52 -36.55 17.57
CA MET A 909 12.09 -36.83 17.65
C MET A 909 11.54 -37.02 16.23
N VAL A 910 11.31 -38.27 15.81
CA VAL A 910 10.84 -38.57 14.45
C VAL A 910 9.44 -39.18 14.50
N LYS A 911 8.49 -38.60 13.78
CA LYS A 911 7.15 -39.16 13.58
C LYS A 911 6.98 -39.58 12.13
N SER A 912 6.66 -40.86 11.92
CA SER A 912 6.47 -41.47 10.61
C SER A 912 5.10 -42.13 10.51
N ASP A 913 4.29 -41.68 9.55
CA ASP A 913 2.96 -42.23 9.31
C ASP A 913 2.94 -43.35 8.25
N VAL A 914 4.12 -43.82 7.81
CA VAL A 914 4.37 -44.41 6.48
C VAL A 914 5.17 -45.71 6.51
N LYS A 915 5.45 -46.30 5.33
CA LYS A 915 6.40 -47.41 5.18
C LYS A 915 7.84 -46.90 5.13
N ILE A 916 8.74 -47.66 5.75
CA ILE A 916 10.18 -47.43 5.77
C ILE A 916 10.86 -48.65 5.15
N THR A 917 11.33 -48.49 3.92
CA THR A 917 11.91 -49.55 3.09
C THR A 917 13.41 -49.36 2.97
N ALA A 918 14.21 -50.21 3.61
CA ALA A 918 15.67 -50.11 3.58
C ALA A 918 16.32 -51.44 4.01
N PHE A 919 17.65 -51.56 3.83
CA PHE A 919 18.42 -52.65 4.45
C PHE A 919 18.41 -52.54 5.98
N LYS A 920 18.56 -51.30 6.49
CA LYS A 920 18.39 -50.94 7.91
C LYS A 920 17.22 -49.96 8.04
N PRO A 921 15.97 -50.42 8.26
CA PRO A 921 14.81 -49.54 8.34
C PRO A 921 14.96 -48.44 9.40
N LEU A 922 15.43 -48.79 10.60
CA LEU A 922 15.63 -47.84 11.70
C LEU A 922 16.97 -48.09 12.40
N LEU A 923 17.75 -47.03 12.58
CA LEU A 923 18.86 -46.97 13.53
C LEU A 923 18.58 -45.95 14.63
N ILE A 924 18.80 -46.35 15.88
CA ILE A 924 18.85 -45.44 17.04
C ILE A 924 20.24 -45.56 17.65
N LYS A 925 20.97 -44.44 17.75
CA LYS A 925 22.34 -44.39 18.30
C LYS A 925 23.29 -45.40 17.62
N GLY A 926 23.15 -45.57 16.31
CA GLY A 926 23.95 -46.53 15.52
C GLY A 926 23.57 -48.01 15.72
N ILE A 927 22.52 -48.33 16.47
CA ILE A 927 22.03 -49.69 16.67
C ILE A 927 20.79 -49.92 15.79
N ILE A 928 20.78 -51.02 15.04
CA ILE A 928 19.61 -51.43 14.25
C ILE A 928 18.49 -51.82 15.21
N VAL A 929 17.31 -51.24 15.02
CA VAL A 929 16.12 -51.52 15.80
C VAL A 929 15.14 -52.33 14.97
N GLU A 930 14.79 -53.52 15.43
CA GLU A 930 13.79 -54.38 14.82
C GLU A 930 12.38 -53.97 15.30
N GLU A 931 11.36 -54.19 14.45
CA GLU A 931 10.00 -53.75 14.75
C GLU A 931 9.42 -54.39 16.04
N SER A 932 9.92 -55.56 16.43
CA SER A 932 9.55 -56.23 17.70
C SER A 932 10.06 -55.53 18.96
N GLU A 933 10.98 -54.58 18.85
CA GLU A 933 11.63 -53.89 19.98
C GLU A 933 10.88 -52.62 20.43
N HIS A 934 9.61 -52.47 20.04
CA HIS A 934 8.77 -51.34 20.42
C HIS A 934 8.31 -51.38 21.90
N SER A 935 8.00 -50.21 22.45
CA SER A 935 7.23 -50.06 23.69
C SER A 935 5.72 -50.11 23.42
N ASN A 936 4.97 -50.67 24.36
CA ASN A 936 3.49 -50.67 24.35
C ASN A 936 2.87 -49.31 24.73
N GLU A 937 3.67 -48.40 25.30
CA GLU A 937 3.23 -47.05 25.67
C GLU A 937 3.64 -46.06 24.57
N SER A 938 2.66 -45.35 24.01
CA SER A 938 2.89 -44.32 22.99
C SER A 938 2.05 -43.09 23.26
N VAL A 939 2.65 -41.92 23.06
CA VAL A 939 1.96 -40.63 23.13
C VAL A 939 1.02 -40.40 21.94
N TYR A 940 1.18 -41.16 20.85
CA TYR A 940 0.31 -41.14 19.69
C TYR A 940 -0.51 -42.42 19.59
N ALA A 941 -1.83 -42.30 19.64
CA ALA A 941 -2.74 -43.43 19.52
C ALA A 941 -2.51 -44.18 18.19
N GLY A 942 -2.25 -45.49 18.28
CA GLY A 942 -2.02 -46.35 17.11
C GLY A 942 -0.58 -46.40 16.60
N TYR A 943 0.40 -45.85 17.33
CA TYR A 943 1.82 -45.89 16.97
C TYR A 943 2.62 -46.75 17.95
N TYR A 944 3.64 -47.41 17.43
CA TYR A 944 4.75 -47.97 18.20
C TYR A 944 5.77 -46.88 18.54
N THR A 945 6.34 -46.98 19.75
CA THR A 945 7.41 -46.09 20.22
C THR A 945 8.72 -46.87 20.26
N PHE A 946 9.74 -46.35 19.59
CA PHE A 946 11.12 -46.85 19.63
C PHE A 946 11.99 -45.78 20.30
N THR A 947 12.68 -46.12 21.38
CA THR A 947 13.47 -45.14 22.13
C THR A 947 14.64 -45.77 22.89
N ASP A 948 15.74 -45.04 23.00
CA ASP A 948 16.89 -45.34 23.88
C ASP A 948 16.86 -44.54 25.19
N GLY A 949 15.76 -43.80 25.45
CA GLY A 949 15.59 -42.87 26.56
C GLY A 949 15.94 -41.41 26.22
N THR A 950 16.64 -41.15 25.12
CA THR A 950 16.97 -39.80 24.65
C THR A 950 16.32 -39.54 23.29
N ASN A 951 16.53 -40.44 22.34
CA ASN A 951 16.00 -40.39 20.98
C ASN A 951 14.67 -41.15 20.93
N THR A 952 13.70 -40.63 20.19
CA THR A 952 12.38 -41.25 20.07
C THR A 952 11.88 -41.23 18.63
N VAL A 953 11.45 -42.40 18.15
CA VAL A 953 10.79 -42.56 16.85
C VAL A 953 9.40 -43.18 17.05
N TRP A 954 8.39 -42.58 16.44
CA TRP A 954 7.03 -43.11 16.39
C TRP A 954 6.69 -43.57 14.97
N ALA A 955 6.33 -44.85 14.82
CA ALA A 955 5.92 -45.43 13.55
C ALA A 955 4.67 -46.31 13.72
N LYS A 956 3.92 -46.56 12.64
CA LYS A 956 2.74 -47.45 12.69
C LYS A 956 3.17 -48.93 12.69
N PRO A 957 2.32 -49.83 13.18
CA PRO A 957 2.55 -51.27 13.03
C PRO A 957 2.61 -51.68 11.54
N GLY A 958 3.58 -52.51 11.20
CA GLY A 958 3.89 -52.97 9.84
C GLY A 958 4.65 -51.94 8.99
N SER A 959 5.27 -50.93 9.61
CA SER A 959 5.97 -49.87 8.88
C SER A 959 7.32 -50.33 8.34
N PHE A 960 8.00 -51.31 8.94
CA PHE A 960 9.36 -51.68 8.55
C PHE A 960 9.35 -52.72 7.42
N VAL A 961 9.99 -52.38 6.30
CA VAL A 961 10.14 -53.27 5.13
C VAL A 961 11.63 -53.47 4.87
N LYS A 962 12.15 -54.63 5.27
CA LYS A 962 13.57 -54.96 5.12
C LYS A 962 13.88 -55.49 3.72
N ILE A 963 14.83 -54.87 3.04
CA ILE A 963 15.32 -55.35 1.74
C ILE A 963 16.40 -56.41 2.00
N SER A 964 16.33 -57.57 1.33
CA SER A 964 17.36 -58.61 1.43
C SER A 964 18.56 -58.23 0.55
N GLY A 965 19.75 -58.12 1.11
CA GLY A 965 20.98 -57.98 0.33
C GLY A 965 21.16 -59.23 -0.54
N SER A 966 21.14 -59.10 -1.87
CA SER A 966 21.51 -60.19 -2.75
C SER A 966 23.02 -60.36 -2.72
N ASP A 967 23.51 -61.40 -2.06
CA ASP A 967 24.85 -61.94 -2.32
C ASP A 967 24.90 -62.38 -3.80
N SER A 968 25.61 -61.61 -4.62
CA SER A 968 26.12 -62.08 -5.90
C SER A 968 27.65 -62.03 -5.88
N ASP A 969 28.23 -62.61 -4.85
CA ASP A 969 29.63 -63.01 -4.85
C ASP A 969 29.75 -64.34 -5.63
N THR A 970 29.63 -64.25 -6.95
CA THR A 970 30.14 -65.30 -7.84
C THR A 970 31.05 -64.66 -8.87
N THR A 971 32.34 -64.87 -8.66
CA THR A 971 33.41 -64.69 -9.64
C THR A 971 33.02 -65.35 -10.98
N PRO A 972 33.23 -64.68 -12.13
CA PRO A 972 32.90 -65.25 -13.42
C PRO A 972 33.94 -66.31 -13.81
N SER A 973 33.53 -67.58 -13.84
CA SER A 973 34.22 -68.62 -14.61
C SER A 973 33.66 -68.62 -16.04
N PRO A 974 34.50 -68.65 -17.09
CA PRO A 974 34.06 -68.46 -18.47
C PRO A 974 33.46 -69.76 -19.05
N GLN A 975 32.62 -69.60 -20.08
CA GLN A 975 31.96 -70.61 -20.93
C GLN A 975 30.60 -71.09 -20.36
N THR A 976 29.48 -71.10 -21.08
CA THR A 976 29.16 -71.00 -22.52
C THR A 976 27.68 -70.59 -22.63
N GLY A 977 27.29 -70.05 -23.78
CA GLY A 977 26.02 -69.36 -24.00
C GLY A 977 24.75 -70.16 -23.70
N ASP A 978 23.69 -69.42 -23.36
CA ASP A 978 22.66 -69.16 -24.35
C ASP A 978 21.82 -67.94 -23.96
N ALA A 979 21.51 -67.14 -24.97
CA ALA A 979 20.80 -65.89 -24.87
C ALA A 979 19.30 -66.12 -24.68
N SER A 980 18.68 -65.44 -23.69
CA SER A 980 17.31 -64.91 -23.84
C SER A 980 16.96 -63.90 -22.73
N ASN A 981 16.72 -62.66 -23.17
CA ASN A 981 15.82 -61.65 -22.59
C ASN A 981 16.25 -60.85 -21.35
N ILE A 982 17.19 -59.93 -21.57
CA ILE A 982 17.17 -58.58 -20.98
C ILE A 982 17.39 -57.61 -22.15
N VAL A 983 16.43 -56.71 -22.41
CA VAL A 983 16.54 -55.33 -22.98
C VAL A 983 15.12 -54.86 -23.32
N LEU A 984 14.54 -54.03 -22.45
CA LEU A 984 13.42 -53.09 -22.66
C LEU A 984 13.20 -52.46 -21.25
N TYR A 985 13.46 -51.20 -20.92
CA TYR A 985 13.42 -49.95 -21.67
C TYR A 985 14.35 -48.91 -21.01
N THR A 986 15.31 -48.41 -21.77
CA THR A 986 15.85 -47.04 -21.65
C THR A 986 16.02 -46.55 -23.09
N PHE A 987 15.84 -45.25 -23.32
CA PHE A 987 15.70 -44.53 -24.61
C PHE A 987 14.27 -44.35 -25.12
N ILE A 988 13.64 -43.23 -24.72
CA ILE A 988 13.19 -42.19 -25.67
C ILE A 988 13.33 -40.82 -24.96
N LEU A 989 14.37 -40.07 -25.33
CA LEU A 989 14.40 -38.61 -25.27
C LEU A 989 14.96 -38.13 -26.62
N PHE A 990 14.35 -37.06 -27.16
CA PHE A 990 14.67 -36.29 -28.37
C PHE A 990 14.18 -36.77 -29.75
N SER A 991 13.04 -36.22 -30.16
CA SER A 991 12.71 -35.56 -31.45
C SER A 991 11.17 -35.49 -31.51
N SER A 992 10.49 -34.42 -31.91
CA SER A 992 10.83 -33.29 -32.74
C SER A 992 9.67 -32.28 -32.69
N ALA A 993 10.01 -31.02 -32.94
CA ALA A 993 9.13 -29.95 -33.39
C ALA A 993 7.92 -30.38 -34.24
N GLY A 994 6.77 -29.74 -34.01
CA GLY A 994 5.77 -29.53 -35.06
C GLY A 994 4.32 -29.91 -34.74
N ILE A 995 3.69 -29.32 -33.71
CA ILE A 995 2.21 -29.19 -33.66
C ILE A 995 1.81 -27.81 -33.07
N ILE A 996 2.25 -26.73 -33.73
CA ILE A 996 1.58 -25.42 -33.71
C ILE A 996 1.41 -25.02 -35.18
N ALA A 997 0.53 -25.73 -35.90
CA ALA A 997 0.07 -25.36 -37.25
C ALA A 997 -1.00 -26.36 -37.77
N MET A 998 -2.11 -26.61 -37.05
CA MET A 998 -3.26 -27.29 -37.67
C MET A 998 -4.61 -27.14 -36.95
N ILE A 999 -4.91 -26.01 -36.31
CA ILE A 999 -6.28 -25.72 -35.81
C ILE A 999 -6.87 -24.40 -36.36
N PHE A 1000 -6.14 -23.65 -37.19
CA PHE A 1000 -6.72 -22.55 -37.96
C PHE A 1000 -6.59 -22.76 -39.48
N TYR A 1001 -7.75 -22.75 -40.13
CA TYR A 1001 -8.00 -22.36 -41.53
C TYR A 1001 -7.72 -23.35 -42.67
N THR A 1002 -8.77 -24.10 -43.07
CA THR A 1002 -9.52 -24.02 -44.35
C THR A 1002 -10.21 -25.37 -44.60
N LYS A 1003 -11.53 -25.48 -44.83
CA LYS A 1003 -12.16 -25.16 -46.13
C LYS A 1003 -13.70 -25.21 -46.03
N LYS A 1004 -14.32 -24.05 -46.24
CA LYS A 1004 -15.51 -23.75 -47.07
C LYS A 1004 -16.61 -24.81 -47.32
N ARG A 1005 -17.83 -24.42 -46.90
CA ARG A 1005 -19.16 -24.45 -47.59
C ARG A 1005 -19.75 -25.78 -48.10
N HIS A 1006 -20.88 -26.18 -47.50
CA HIS A 1006 -22.24 -26.18 -48.09
C HIS A 1006 -23.22 -26.73 -47.02
N MET A 1007 -24.14 -25.93 -46.47
CA MET A 1007 -25.52 -25.65 -46.92
C MET A 1007 -26.57 -26.59 -46.29
N VAL A 1008 -27.63 -25.96 -45.76
CA VAL A 1008 -29.00 -26.47 -45.48
C VAL A 1008 -29.28 -27.00 -44.05
N SER A 1009 -29.96 -26.16 -43.26
CA SER A 1009 -30.90 -26.57 -42.18
C SER A 1009 -32.21 -27.07 -42.83
N PRO A 1010 -33.14 -27.80 -42.16
CA PRO A 1010 -33.81 -27.27 -40.96
C PRO A 1010 -34.38 -28.31 -39.95
N ALA A 1011 -34.98 -27.73 -38.90
CA ALA A 1011 -36.14 -28.22 -38.13
C ALA A 1011 -35.85 -29.18 -36.97
N ASN A 1012 -36.46 -29.07 -35.79
CA ASN A 1012 -37.42 -28.13 -35.21
C ASN A 1012 -37.63 -28.55 -33.75
N ARG A 1013 -37.91 -27.57 -32.87
CA ARG A 1013 -38.72 -27.66 -31.62
C ARG A 1013 -38.10 -28.52 -30.50
N LEU A 1014 -37.93 -28.04 -29.27
CA LEU A 1014 -38.78 -27.21 -28.40
C LEU A 1014 -37.90 -26.36 -27.48
#